data_AF-A0AAV6NHZ1-F1
#
_entry.id   AF-A0AAV6NHZ1-F1
#
_cell.length_a   1.000
_cell.length_b   1.000
_cell.length_c   1.000
_cell.angle_alpha   90.00
_cell.angle_beta   90.00
_cell.angle_gamma   90.00
#
_symmetry.space_group_name_H-M   'P 1'
#
loop_
_entity.id
_entity.type
_entity.pdbx_description
1 polymer ?
#
loop_
_entity_poly.entity_id
_entity_poly.type
_entity_poly.pdbx_seq_one_letter_code
_entity_poly.pdbx_strand_id
1 'polypeptide(L)'
;MGFLRTHFLSPPFLFLSLLLIVFFNGVYGAGITLINRCDYTIWPGILGNTQLESTGFELSPGAARAFQPPPGWSGRFWGRTGCSFDAATGQGSCQTADCGSNQMECNGNGATPPATLAEFTIGSGGGAMDFYDVSLVDGYNIPMMVDSTGGSGACQSTGCAADLNRRCPAELRGGEGKACRSACEAFGNPEYCCSGAYNSPAACKPSLYSEMFKSACPKSYSYAFDDASSTFTCSGADYTITFCPSSASQKSEKDPSNGGDGPSVTFNSSWLPDFITGDGSSKTMALSSALNLVVEATGSFARTMRKWTIVSALLLLCFLSLVPDEGSRFHAKADGDADEVVDPPKVEEKIGAVPHGLSTDSDVVKRESESISKRSLRGSAEKFEFQAEVSRLMDIIINSLYSNKDIFLRELISNASDALDKIRFLSLTDKEILGEGDNSKLEIQIKLDKANKVLSIRDRGIGMTKEDLIKNLGTIAKSGTSAFVEKMQTSGDLNLIGQFGVGFYSVYLVADYVEVISKHNDDKQHVWESKADGAFAISEDTWNEPLGRGTEIRLHLRDEAQEYLEEGKLKDLVKRYSEFINFPIYIWGSKEIDVDVPADEDESNDEEAPPESSSEEEEDDAEKSEDDEAEKSKTKKVKETIYEWELLNDVKAIWLRSPKEVTEEEYTKFYHSLAKDFSDDKPMSWSHFNAEGDVEFKAVLFVPPKAPHDLYESYYNSKKSNLKLYVRRVFISDEFDELLPKYLNFLLGLVDSDTLPLNVSREMLQQHSSLKTIKKKLIRKALDMIRKIAEEDPDEFSDKEKKAAEKSSDDDEKKGQYSRFWNEFGKSIKLGIIEDATNRNRLAKLLRFESSKSDGKLISLDQYISRMKSGQKDIFYITGSSKEQLEKSPFLERLKKKNYEVIFFTDPVDEYLMQYLMDYEDKKFQNVSKEGLKLGKDSKDKELKESFKDLTKWWKTALSFDNVDDVKVSNRLDNTPCVVVTSKYGWSANMERIMQSQTLSDASKQAYMRGKRVLEINPRHPIIKDLRERIVKDSEDEGAKHAAKLMYQTALLESGFILSDPKDFASQIYDTVKTSLNISPDATIEEEDEAEVVETGSKAAEAEDTIKSETADEGVKDEL
;
A
#
# COMPACT_ATOMS: atom_id res chain seq x y z
N MET A 1 84.63 -45.68 15.55
CA MET A 1 83.24 -46.03 15.18
C MET A 1 82.39 -44.81 15.56
N GLY A 2 81.56 -44.19 14.73
CA GLY A 2 80.86 -44.71 13.55
C GLY A 2 79.46 -45.20 13.96
N PHE A 3 78.34 -44.73 13.37
CA PHE A 3 78.18 -43.79 12.25
C PHE A 3 76.72 -43.29 12.16
N LEU A 4 76.50 -42.08 11.60
CA LEU A 4 75.21 -41.47 11.18
C LEU A 4 74.14 -41.15 12.26
N ARG A 5 73.24 -40.18 12.06
CA ARG A 5 73.39 -38.80 11.53
C ARG A 5 72.15 -37.95 11.90
N THR A 6 72.33 -36.64 11.99
CA THR A 6 71.26 -35.63 12.17
C THR A 6 70.49 -35.34 10.87
N HIS A 7 69.24 -34.88 10.99
CA HIS A 7 68.66 -33.63 10.42
C HIS A 7 67.12 -33.68 10.62
N PHE A 8 66.53 -32.82 11.45
CA PHE A 8 66.06 -31.47 11.12
C PHE A 8 65.04 -31.41 9.96
N LEU A 9 63.77 -31.19 10.30
CA LEU A 9 62.73 -30.68 9.41
C LEU A 9 62.08 -29.43 10.02
N SER A 10 61.48 -28.62 9.15
CA SER A 10 61.22 -27.17 9.29
C SER A 10 60.06 -26.79 10.24
N PRO A 11 59.83 -25.48 10.51
CA PRO A 11 58.82 -25.02 11.48
C PRO A 11 57.37 -24.72 10.98
N PRO A 12 56.85 -25.14 9.80
CA PRO A 12 55.51 -24.70 9.38
C PRO A 12 54.36 -25.39 10.16
N PHE A 13 54.58 -26.55 10.77
CA PHE A 13 53.51 -27.34 11.39
C PHE A 13 52.93 -26.73 12.68
N LEU A 14 53.74 -26.06 13.50
CA LEU A 14 53.26 -25.38 14.71
C LEU A 14 52.45 -24.12 14.40
N PHE A 15 52.74 -23.45 13.29
CA PHE A 15 51.94 -22.30 12.85
C PHE A 15 50.57 -22.73 12.29
N LEU A 16 50.53 -23.86 11.57
CA LEU A 16 49.28 -24.37 10.98
C LEU A 16 48.28 -24.85 12.05
N SER A 17 48.78 -25.44 13.15
CA SER A 17 47.95 -25.85 14.29
C SER A 17 47.42 -24.67 15.11
N LEU A 18 48.14 -23.55 15.17
CA LEU A 18 47.64 -22.32 15.81
C LEU A 18 46.62 -21.58 14.93
N LEU A 19 46.82 -21.55 13.61
CA LEU A 19 45.87 -20.93 12.68
C LEU A 19 44.50 -21.63 12.68
N LEU A 20 44.49 -22.97 12.73
CA LEU A 20 43.25 -23.76 12.73
C LEU A 20 42.36 -23.56 13.97
N ILE A 21 42.91 -23.07 15.07
CA ILE A 21 42.16 -22.73 16.29
C ILE A 21 41.54 -21.32 16.19
N VAL A 22 42.11 -20.42 15.38
CA VAL A 22 41.57 -19.07 15.15
C VAL A 22 40.45 -19.06 14.09
N PHE A 23 40.40 -20.07 13.20
CA PHE A 23 39.37 -20.19 12.15
C PHE A 23 38.16 -21.08 12.53
N PHE A 24 38.02 -21.45 13.81
CA PHE A 24 36.83 -22.12 14.35
C PHE A 24 36.16 -21.35 15.51
N ASN A 25 36.14 -20.02 15.42
CA ASN A 25 34.99 -19.28 15.93
C ASN A 25 33.79 -19.65 15.04
N GLY A 26 33.07 -20.71 15.42
CA GLY A 26 31.72 -20.94 14.90
C GLY A 26 30.83 -19.75 15.25
N VAL A 27 29.79 -19.52 14.44
CA VAL A 27 28.76 -18.54 14.78
C VAL A 27 28.05 -19.06 16.03
N TYR A 28 28.35 -18.46 17.19
CA TYR A 28 27.62 -18.72 18.42
C TYR A 28 26.17 -18.27 18.20
N GLY A 29 25.23 -19.20 18.33
CA GLY A 29 23.81 -18.86 18.39
C GLY A 29 23.51 -18.10 19.68
N ALA A 30 22.60 -17.12 19.59
CA ALA A 30 22.17 -16.30 20.72
C ALA A 30 21.78 -17.17 21.93
N GLY A 31 22.42 -16.98 23.07
CA GLY A 31 22.06 -17.66 24.30
C GLY A 31 20.77 -17.08 24.87
N ILE A 32 19.80 -17.92 25.22
CA ILE A 32 18.56 -17.50 25.89
C ILE A 32 18.55 -18.08 27.31
N THR A 33 18.60 -17.21 28.32
CA THR A 33 18.63 -17.56 29.74
C THR A 33 17.31 -17.26 30.42
N LEU A 34 16.63 -18.27 30.95
CA LEU A 34 15.40 -18.12 31.73
C LEU A 34 15.78 -18.03 33.21
N ILE A 35 15.25 -17.03 33.92
CA ILE A 35 15.48 -16.78 35.36
C ILE A 35 14.16 -16.67 36.10
N ASN A 36 13.96 -17.49 37.13
CA ASN A 36 12.83 -17.34 38.05
C ASN A 36 13.18 -16.39 39.21
N ARG A 37 12.54 -15.21 39.28
CA ARG A 37 12.60 -14.30 40.44
C ARG A 37 11.28 -14.22 41.22
N CYS A 38 10.34 -15.13 40.95
CA CYS A 38 9.15 -15.30 41.77
C CYS A 38 9.51 -15.99 43.09
N ASP A 39 8.68 -15.83 44.11
CA ASP A 39 8.80 -16.50 45.41
C ASP A 39 8.27 -17.95 45.39
N TYR A 40 7.75 -18.40 44.25
CA TYR A 40 7.26 -19.75 43.99
C TYR A 40 7.94 -20.39 42.77
N THR A 41 7.95 -21.72 42.72
CA THR A 41 8.43 -22.49 41.55
C THR A 41 7.54 -22.21 40.33
N ILE A 42 8.19 -22.05 39.18
CA ILE A 42 7.52 -21.98 37.87
C ILE A 42 7.95 -23.19 37.03
N TRP A 43 7.13 -23.57 36.06
CA TRP A 43 7.48 -24.64 35.12
C TRP A 43 7.47 -24.08 33.70
N PRO A 44 8.62 -23.60 33.18
CA PRO A 44 8.63 -23.03 31.84
C PRO A 44 8.19 -24.04 30.78
N GLY A 45 7.57 -23.53 29.72
CA GLY A 45 7.29 -24.25 28.49
C GLY A 45 8.03 -23.61 27.32
N ILE A 46 8.39 -24.43 26.32
CA ILE A 46 9.13 -24.02 25.12
C ILE A 46 8.48 -24.69 23.91
N LEU A 47 8.15 -23.89 22.90
CA LEU A 47 7.69 -24.33 21.59
C LEU A 47 8.58 -23.67 20.51
N GLY A 48 8.95 -24.39 19.46
CA GLY A 48 9.74 -23.80 18.38
C GLY A 48 9.82 -24.68 17.14
N ASN A 49 10.27 -24.10 16.03
CA ASN A 49 10.39 -24.76 14.73
C ASN A 49 11.39 -25.94 14.74
N THR A 50 12.32 -25.97 15.69
CA THR A 50 13.21 -27.08 16.01
C THR A 50 13.30 -27.24 17.52
N GLN A 51 13.30 -28.49 17.99
CA GLN A 51 13.25 -28.83 19.41
C GLN A 51 14.61 -28.52 20.08
N LEU A 52 14.57 -27.80 21.20
CA LEU A 52 15.74 -27.57 22.06
C LEU A 52 15.92 -28.74 23.04
N GLU A 53 16.91 -28.67 23.95
CA GLU A 53 17.21 -29.74 24.93
C GLU A 53 16.04 -30.16 25.84
N SER A 54 14.99 -29.34 25.93
CA SER A 54 13.75 -29.58 26.65
C SER A 54 12.67 -28.67 26.07
N THR A 55 11.42 -29.11 26.16
CA THR A 55 10.18 -28.38 25.82
C THR A 55 9.39 -27.96 27.07
N GLY A 56 9.74 -28.48 28.25
CA GLY A 56 9.19 -28.03 29.51
C GLY A 56 9.85 -28.67 30.73
N PHE A 57 10.14 -27.87 31.76
CA PHE A 57 10.95 -28.27 32.92
C PHE A 57 10.54 -27.50 34.18
N GLU A 58 11.07 -27.88 35.35
CA GLU A 58 10.89 -27.14 36.61
C GLU A 58 12.00 -26.10 36.84
N LEU A 59 11.62 -24.90 37.31
CA LEU A 59 12.56 -23.83 37.66
C LEU A 59 12.19 -23.20 39.02
N SER A 60 12.89 -23.64 40.07
CA SER A 60 12.69 -23.18 41.46
C SER A 60 13.03 -21.68 41.66
N PRO A 61 12.56 -21.03 42.75
CA PRO A 61 12.88 -19.63 43.05
C PRO A 61 14.39 -19.34 43.03
N GLY A 62 14.78 -18.27 42.32
CA GLY A 62 16.18 -17.85 42.18
C GLY A 62 17.02 -18.69 41.20
N ALA A 63 16.49 -19.78 40.65
CA ALA A 63 17.20 -20.60 39.68
C ALA A 63 17.19 -19.99 38.27
N ALA A 64 18.18 -20.36 37.47
CA ALA A 64 18.30 -19.99 36.06
C ALA A 64 18.69 -21.19 35.19
N ARG A 65 18.22 -21.22 33.94
CA ARG A 65 18.60 -22.21 32.92
C ARG A 65 18.80 -21.54 31.56
N ALA A 66 19.94 -21.81 30.92
CA ALA A 66 20.28 -21.28 29.61
C ALA A 66 20.06 -22.32 28.49
N PHE A 67 19.77 -21.82 27.29
CA PHE A 67 19.62 -22.57 26.05
C PHE A 67 20.39 -21.88 24.93
N GLN A 68 20.84 -22.62 23.92
CA GLN A 68 21.47 -22.07 22.72
C GLN A 68 20.67 -22.50 21.47
N PRO A 69 19.61 -21.76 21.09
CA PRO A 69 18.93 -21.98 19.82
C PRO A 69 19.88 -21.86 18.62
N PRO A 70 19.69 -22.68 17.57
CA PRO A 70 20.44 -22.54 16.32
C PRO A 70 20.04 -21.26 15.55
N PRO A 71 20.90 -20.72 14.68
CA PRO A 71 20.50 -19.68 13.73
C PRO A 71 19.33 -20.16 12.86
N GLY A 72 18.29 -19.33 12.71
CA GLY A 72 17.02 -19.70 12.08
C GLY A 72 15.99 -20.34 13.03
N TRP A 73 16.28 -20.47 14.33
CA TRP A 73 15.29 -20.87 15.32
C TRP A 73 14.20 -19.80 15.46
N SER A 74 12.95 -20.24 15.51
CA SER A 74 11.78 -19.39 15.75
C SER A 74 10.85 -20.12 16.72
N GLY A 75 10.40 -19.43 17.77
CA GLY A 75 9.70 -20.07 18.88
C GLY A 75 9.32 -19.15 20.03
N ARG A 76 8.75 -19.77 21.08
CA ARG A 76 8.06 -19.14 22.21
C ARG A 76 8.53 -19.74 23.52
N PHE A 77 8.67 -18.91 24.54
CA PHE A 77 8.86 -19.29 25.94
C PHE A 77 7.73 -18.73 26.81
N TRP A 78 7.28 -19.46 27.82
CA TRP A 78 6.28 -19.00 28.79
C TRP A 78 6.46 -19.69 30.14
N GLY A 79 5.84 -19.15 31.20
CA GLY A 79 5.89 -19.72 32.55
C GLY A 79 4.55 -20.31 32.97
N ARG A 80 4.49 -21.63 33.23
CA ARG A 80 3.33 -22.27 33.86
C ARG A 80 3.38 -22.10 35.38
N THR A 81 2.22 -21.90 36.00
CA THR A 81 2.10 -21.74 37.47
C THR A 81 1.03 -22.67 38.05
N GLY A 82 1.15 -22.98 39.34
CA GLY A 82 0.24 -23.89 40.04
C GLY A 82 0.24 -25.30 39.46
N CYS A 83 1.43 -25.80 39.09
CA CYS A 83 1.57 -27.15 38.53
C CYS A 83 1.65 -28.23 39.62
N SER A 84 1.14 -29.41 39.31
CA SER A 84 1.35 -30.62 40.11
C SER A 84 1.65 -31.79 39.20
N PHE A 85 2.91 -32.25 39.22
CA PHE A 85 3.37 -33.42 38.47
C PHE A 85 3.72 -34.55 39.45
N ASP A 86 3.17 -35.74 39.22
CA ASP A 86 3.47 -36.93 40.00
C ASP A 86 4.89 -37.45 39.70
N ALA A 87 5.68 -37.64 40.75
CA ALA A 87 7.10 -38.01 40.63
C ALA A 87 7.36 -39.46 40.22
N ALA A 88 6.33 -40.33 40.16
CA ALA A 88 6.47 -41.73 39.76
C ALA A 88 6.05 -41.97 38.29
N THR A 89 5.13 -41.17 37.77
CA THR A 89 4.55 -41.30 36.42
C THR A 89 4.89 -40.15 35.47
N GLY A 90 5.34 -39.01 36.00
CA GLY A 90 5.55 -37.78 35.25
C GLY A 90 4.26 -37.09 34.79
N GLN A 91 3.09 -37.60 35.20
CA GLN A 91 1.79 -37.06 34.79
C GLN A 91 1.35 -35.90 35.68
N GLY A 92 0.72 -34.89 35.09
CA GLY A 92 0.25 -33.72 35.82
C GLY A 92 -0.23 -32.58 34.94
N SER A 93 -0.74 -31.53 35.57
CA SER A 93 -1.25 -30.33 34.89
C SER A 93 -0.93 -29.05 35.67
N CYS A 94 -1.17 -27.90 35.05
CA CYS A 94 -0.92 -26.58 35.61
C CYS A 94 -2.19 -25.70 35.63
N GLN A 95 -2.29 -24.83 36.64
CA GLN A 95 -3.43 -23.92 36.81
C GLN A 95 -3.46 -22.77 35.78
N THR A 96 -2.31 -22.38 35.25
CA THR A 96 -2.21 -21.34 34.20
C THR A 96 -1.17 -21.72 33.13
N ALA A 97 -1.40 -21.27 31.89
CA ALA A 97 -0.52 -21.43 30.73
C ALA A 97 -0.11 -22.88 30.36
N ASP A 98 -0.86 -23.89 30.82
CA ASP A 98 -0.52 -25.31 30.60
C ASP A 98 -0.48 -25.68 29.11
N CYS A 99 0.35 -26.63 28.71
CA CYS A 99 0.48 -27.10 27.32
C CYS A 99 -0.34 -28.37 27.00
N GLY A 100 -1.16 -28.84 27.95
CA GLY A 100 -2.12 -29.93 27.70
C GLY A 100 -1.48 -31.29 27.38
N SER A 101 -0.17 -31.43 27.52
CA SER A 101 0.56 -32.70 27.35
C SER A 101 0.25 -33.71 28.46
N ASN A 102 -0.36 -33.25 29.56
CA ASN A 102 -0.46 -33.93 30.85
C ASN A 102 0.91 -34.34 31.43
N GLN A 103 1.99 -33.63 31.04
CA GLN A 103 3.38 -33.95 31.38
C GLN A 103 4.21 -32.68 31.59
N MET A 104 5.36 -32.79 32.26
CA MET A 104 6.25 -31.64 32.46
C MET A 104 6.81 -31.12 31.12
N GLU A 105 7.19 -32.03 30.22
CA GLU A 105 7.56 -31.71 28.83
C GLU A 105 6.31 -31.38 27.98
N CYS A 106 6.44 -30.49 26.99
CA CYS A 106 5.35 -30.05 26.13
C CYS A 106 5.40 -30.75 24.77
N ASN A 107 4.40 -31.57 24.46
CA ASN A 107 4.36 -32.48 23.31
C ASN A 107 4.04 -31.76 21.98
N GLY A 108 4.75 -30.67 21.66
CA GLY A 108 4.54 -29.85 20.46
C GLY A 108 3.39 -28.84 20.55
N ASN A 109 2.66 -28.83 21.66
CA ASN A 109 1.61 -27.85 21.95
C ASN A 109 2.19 -26.55 22.52
N GLY A 110 1.53 -25.42 22.22
CA GLY A 110 1.78 -24.13 22.88
C GLY A 110 1.10 -24.01 24.25
N ALA A 111 1.17 -22.82 24.84
CA ALA A 111 0.44 -22.50 26.07
C ALA A 111 -1.07 -22.44 25.83
N THR A 112 -1.86 -22.91 26.79
CA THR A 112 -3.31 -22.67 26.86
C THR A 112 -3.58 -21.32 27.52
N PRO A 113 -4.32 -20.39 26.90
CA PRO A 113 -4.66 -19.10 27.51
C PRO A 113 -5.34 -19.23 28.89
N PRO A 114 -5.12 -18.28 29.83
CA PRO A 114 -4.26 -17.10 29.67
C PRO A 114 -2.78 -17.40 29.90
N ALA A 115 -1.91 -16.84 29.05
CA ALA A 115 -0.46 -17.02 29.11
C ALA A 115 0.31 -15.77 28.66
N THR A 116 1.24 -15.31 29.49
CA THR A 116 2.24 -14.30 29.09
C THR A 116 3.32 -15.01 28.25
N LEU A 117 3.51 -14.60 26.98
CA LEU A 117 4.46 -15.26 26.06
C LEU A 117 5.67 -14.37 25.77
N ALA A 118 6.85 -14.96 25.57
CA ALA A 118 8.04 -14.31 25.02
C ALA A 118 8.38 -14.98 23.68
N GLU A 119 8.27 -14.23 22.58
CA GLU A 119 8.43 -14.74 21.22
C GLU A 119 9.79 -14.31 20.65
N PHE A 120 10.43 -15.20 19.86
CA PHE A 120 11.76 -14.98 19.28
C PHE A 120 11.86 -15.55 17.86
N THR A 121 12.65 -14.90 17.02
CA THR A 121 13.18 -15.45 15.77
C THR A 121 14.64 -15.02 15.61
N ILE A 122 15.56 -15.99 15.69
CA ILE A 122 17.01 -15.78 15.80
C ILE A 122 17.67 -15.83 14.41
N GLY A 123 18.52 -14.85 14.09
CA GLY A 123 19.36 -14.85 12.88
C GLY A 123 18.59 -14.78 11.55
N SER A 124 17.47 -14.06 11.50
CA SER A 124 16.67 -13.86 10.28
C SER A 124 17.27 -12.79 9.35
N GLY A 125 16.92 -12.88 8.07
CA GLY A 125 17.38 -11.98 7.01
C GLY A 125 18.85 -12.13 6.63
N GLY A 126 19.25 -11.51 5.51
CA GLY A 126 20.61 -11.58 4.95
C GLY A 126 21.70 -10.84 5.74
N GLY A 127 21.48 -10.57 7.03
CA GLY A 127 22.36 -9.79 7.90
C GLY A 127 22.38 -10.24 9.36
N ALA A 128 21.84 -11.43 9.69
CA ALA A 128 21.80 -11.99 11.05
C ALA A 128 21.15 -11.05 12.08
N MET A 129 19.88 -10.70 11.85
CA MET A 129 19.05 -9.93 12.79
C MET A 129 18.14 -10.88 13.58
N ASP A 130 18.10 -10.69 14.89
CA ASP A 130 17.15 -11.34 15.78
C ASP A 130 15.92 -10.44 15.98
N PHE A 131 14.76 -11.05 16.08
CA PHE A 131 13.47 -10.42 16.38
C PHE A 131 12.93 -11.00 17.68
N TYR A 132 12.42 -10.16 18.59
CA TYR A 132 11.90 -10.60 19.88
C TYR A 132 10.86 -9.63 20.47
N ASP A 133 9.90 -10.19 21.21
CA ASP A 133 8.86 -9.44 21.92
C ASP A 133 8.35 -10.21 23.15
N VAL A 134 7.44 -9.57 23.89
CA VAL A 134 6.62 -10.22 24.91
C VAL A 134 5.16 -9.91 24.61
N SER A 135 4.38 -10.96 24.36
CA SER A 135 3.00 -10.91 23.88
C SER A 135 2.00 -11.20 24.99
N LEU A 136 0.94 -10.37 25.01
CA LEU A 136 -0.20 -10.43 25.92
C LEU A 136 -1.52 -10.76 25.19
N VAL A 137 -1.43 -11.11 23.89
CA VAL A 137 -2.59 -11.44 23.03
C VAL A 137 -3.30 -12.69 23.52
N ASP A 138 -2.53 -13.68 23.97
CA ASP A 138 -3.01 -14.90 24.64
C ASP A 138 -3.29 -14.67 26.14
N GLY A 139 -3.40 -13.40 26.57
CA GLY A 139 -3.66 -12.97 27.94
C GLY A 139 -2.40 -12.76 28.78
N TYR A 140 -2.56 -12.85 30.09
CA TYR A 140 -1.50 -12.64 31.07
C TYR A 140 -1.68 -13.60 32.25
N ASN A 141 -0.61 -14.24 32.70
CA ASN A 141 -0.62 -15.03 33.93
C ASN A 141 0.52 -14.67 34.90
N ILE A 142 1.66 -14.22 34.38
CA ILE A 142 2.88 -13.94 35.17
C ILE A 142 3.61 -12.68 34.66
N PRO A 143 4.21 -11.85 35.53
CA PRO A 143 5.06 -10.76 35.08
C PRO A 143 6.34 -11.31 34.42
N MET A 144 6.71 -10.78 33.26
CA MET A 144 7.86 -11.24 32.48
C MET A 144 8.52 -10.09 31.74
N MET A 145 9.86 -10.07 31.74
CA MET A 145 10.67 -9.14 30.95
C MET A 145 11.71 -9.93 30.14
N VAL A 146 12.05 -9.42 28.96
CA VAL A 146 13.19 -9.89 28.14
C VAL A 146 14.19 -8.74 28.03
N ASP A 147 15.41 -8.99 28.50
CA ASP A 147 16.54 -8.06 28.43
C ASP A 147 17.62 -8.63 27.50
N SER A 148 18.23 -7.80 26.64
CA SER A 148 19.28 -8.18 25.70
C SER A 148 20.66 -7.68 26.13
N THR A 149 21.71 -8.47 25.88
CA THR A 149 23.08 -8.20 26.32
C THR A 149 24.10 -8.47 25.21
N GLY A 150 25.15 -7.64 25.11
CA GLY A 150 26.30 -7.85 24.21
C GLY A 150 26.11 -7.48 22.73
N GLY A 151 24.88 -7.51 22.21
CA GLY A 151 24.60 -7.29 20.79
C GLY A 151 24.59 -5.83 20.30
N SER A 152 24.26 -5.66 19.03
CA SER A 152 24.27 -4.38 18.31
C SER A 152 22.93 -4.06 17.65
N GLY A 153 22.60 -2.76 17.55
CA GLY A 153 21.29 -2.27 17.11
C GLY A 153 20.50 -1.61 18.24
N ALA A 154 19.19 -1.39 18.04
CA ALA A 154 18.29 -0.83 19.05
C ALA A 154 17.83 -1.91 20.06
N CYS A 155 18.79 -2.59 20.67
CA CYS A 155 18.59 -3.71 21.58
C CYS A 155 17.96 -3.23 22.91
N GLN A 156 16.62 -3.15 22.93
CA GLN A 156 15.85 -2.65 24.07
C GLN A 156 15.18 -3.79 24.83
N SER A 157 15.04 -3.61 26.14
CA SER A 157 14.22 -4.51 26.96
C SER A 157 12.73 -4.40 26.63
N THR A 158 12.02 -5.53 26.67
CA THR A 158 10.59 -5.69 26.33
C THR A 158 9.85 -6.51 27.40
N GLY A 159 8.52 -6.46 27.41
CA GLY A 159 7.67 -7.10 28.43
C GLY A 159 7.11 -6.15 29.49
N CYS A 160 6.74 -6.73 30.63
CA CYS A 160 6.01 -6.05 31.69
C CYS A 160 6.44 -6.47 33.10
N ALA A 161 6.94 -5.48 33.85
CA ALA A 161 7.27 -5.62 35.27
C ALA A 161 6.08 -5.37 36.22
N ALA A 162 4.94 -4.91 35.70
CA ALA A 162 3.71 -4.72 36.48
C ALA A 162 2.92 -6.03 36.62
N ASP A 163 2.29 -6.23 37.79
CA ASP A 163 1.38 -7.34 38.07
C ASP A 163 -0.03 -7.01 37.59
N LEU A 164 -0.40 -7.50 36.39
CA LEU A 164 -1.72 -7.24 35.80
C LEU A 164 -2.85 -8.04 36.49
N ASN A 165 -2.55 -9.15 37.16
CA ASN A 165 -3.58 -9.96 37.83
C ASN A 165 -4.30 -9.14 38.92
N ARG A 166 -3.56 -8.28 39.63
CA ARG A 166 -4.13 -7.34 40.63
C ARG A 166 -5.04 -6.27 40.02
N ARG A 167 -4.84 -5.93 38.75
CA ARG A 167 -5.61 -4.91 38.01
C ARG A 167 -6.65 -5.51 37.07
N CYS A 168 -6.76 -6.84 37.02
CA CYS A 168 -7.64 -7.55 36.09
C CYS A 168 -9.12 -7.23 36.36
N PRO A 169 -9.86 -6.68 35.37
CA PRO A 169 -11.32 -6.52 35.41
C PRO A 169 -12.03 -7.82 35.74
N ALA A 170 -13.20 -7.77 36.37
CA ALA A 170 -13.90 -8.96 36.85
C ALA A 170 -14.26 -9.93 35.71
N GLU A 171 -14.53 -9.37 34.54
CA GLU A 171 -14.93 -10.03 33.29
C GLU A 171 -13.79 -10.82 32.66
N LEU A 172 -12.54 -10.40 32.89
CA LEU A 172 -11.34 -11.02 32.31
C LEU A 172 -10.68 -12.06 33.22
N ARG A 173 -11.18 -12.30 34.44
CA ARG A 173 -10.50 -13.19 35.41
C ARG A 173 -10.56 -14.66 34.97
N GLY A 174 -9.39 -15.26 34.74
CA GLY A 174 -9.17 -16.66 34.40
C GLY A 174 -8.33 -17.40 35.44
N GLY A 175 -8.10 -18.70 35.25
CA GLY A 175 -7.22 -19.51 36.12
C GLY A 175 -7.60 -19.50 37.60
N GLU A 176 -8.90 -19.59 37.92
CA GLU A 176 -9.49 -19.40 39.27
C GLU A 176 -9.22 -18.00 39.88
N GLY A 177 -9.04 -16.97 39.04
CA GLY A 177 -8.71 -15.61 39.46
C GLY A 177 -7.22 -15.32 39.63
N LYS A 178 -6.34 -16.26 39.24
CA LYS A 178 -4.87 -16.10 39.27
C LYS A 178 -4.27 -15.68 37.92
N ALA A 179 -5.10 -15.50 36.89
CA ALA A 179 -4.68 -15.05 35.56
C ALA A 179 -5.71 -14.06 34.97
N CYS A 180 -5.30 -13.28 33.98
CA CYS A 180 -6.15 -12.35 33.25
C CYS A 180 -6.22 -12.73 31.76
N ARG A 181 -7.42 -13.06 31.28
CA ARG A 181 -7.71 -13.31 29.86
C ARG A 181 -7.48 -12.05 29.03
N SER A 182 -7.13 -12.21 27.76
CA SER A 182 -7.33 -11.15 26.78
C SER A 182 -8.82 -10.99 26.44
N ALA A 183 -9.19 -9.90 25.78
CA ALA A 183 -10.58 -9.70 25.34
C ALA A 183 -11.03 -10.76 24.30
N CYS A 184 -10.10 -11.31 23.51
CA CYS A 184 -10.39 -12.42 22.62
C CYS A 184 -10.83 -13.66 23.42
N GLU A 185 -10.01 -14.12 24.36
CA GLU A 185 -10.27 -15.31 25.19
C GLU A 185 -11.46 -15.13 26.15
N ALA A 186 -11.79 -13.89 26.55
CA ALA A 186 -12.95 -13.63 27.42
C ALA A 186 -14.30 -13.59 26.68
N PHE A 187 -14.33 -13.12 25.43
CA PHE A 187 -15.59 -12.81 24.74
C PHE A 187 -15.77 -13.49 23.37
N GLY A 188 -14.70 -13.98 22.75
CA GLY A 188 -14.75 -14.68 21.45
C GLY A 188 -15.14 -13.82 20.23
N ASN A 189 -15.31 -12.51 20.41
CA ASN A 189 -15.75 -11.60 19.34
C ASN A 189 -14.65 -11.41 18.27
N PRO A 190 -14.97 -11.43 16.96
CA PRO A 190 -13.99 -11.26 15.90
C PRO A 190 -13.14 -9.98 16.00
N GLU A 191 -13.74 -8.89 16.49
CA GLU A 191 -13.07 -7.62 16.77
C GLU A 191 -11.95 -7.75 17.81
N TYR A 192 -12.24 -8.30 18.98
CA TYR A 192 -11.23 -8.49 20.03
C TYR A 192 -10.19 -9.56 19.69
N CYS A 193 -10.52 -10.49 18.79
CA CYS A 193 -9.62 -11.51 18.27
C CYS A 193 -8.87 -11.09 16.99
N CYS A 194 -9.03 -9.84 16.51
CA CYS A 194 -8.47 -9.37 15.23
C CYS A 194 -8.66 -10.37 14.07
N SER A 195 -9.87 -10.90 13.91
CA SER A 195 -10.19 -12.02 13.03
C SER A 195 -11.39 -11.74 12.13
N GLY A 196 -11.57 -12.55 11.08
CA GLY A 196 -12.59 -12.30 10.06
C GLY A 196 -12.39 -10.93 9.40
N ALA A 197 -13.40 -10.05 9.49
CA ALA A 197 -13.33 -8.67 9.00
C ALA A 197 -12.26 -7.81 9.71
N TYR A 198 -11.85 -8.19 10.92
CA TYR A 198 -10.90 -7.44 11.75
C TYR A 198 -9.46 -7.94 11.59
N ASN A 199 -9.13 -8.68 10.53
CA ASN A 199 -7.79 -9.27 10.33
C ASN A 199 -6.75 -8.33 9.68
N SER A 200 -6.84 -7.02 9.92
CA SER A 200 -5.84 -6.04 9.46
C SER A 200 -5.65 -4.88 10.46
N PRO A 201 -4.49 -4.18 10.44
CA PRO A 201 -4.23 -3.04 11.33
C PRO A 201 -5.21 -1.88 11.18
N ALA A 202 -5.87 -1.74 10.03
CA ALA A 202 -6.87 -0.70 9.78
C ALA A 202 -8.25 -1.06 10.35
N ALA A 203 -8.53 -2.36 10.53
CA ALA A 203 -9.82 -2.87 10.98
C ALA A 203 -9.82 -3.26 12.46
N CYS A 204 -8.80 -3.96 12.96
CA CYS A 204 -8.66 -4.22 14.39
C CYS A 204 -8.12 -2.97 15.10
N LYS A 205 -9.00 -2.26 15.81
CA LYS A 205 -8.60 -1.18 16.70
C LYS A 205 -8.27 -1.74 18.08
N PRO A 206 -7.37 -1.10 18.85
CA PRO A 206 -7.23 -1.40 20.27
C PRO A 206 -8.58 -1.34 20.97
N SER A 207 -8.94 -2.43 21.65
CA SER A 207 -10.05 -2.44 22.62
C SER A 207 -9.61 -1.80 23.92
N LEU A 208 -10.55 -1.27 24.71
CA LEU A 208 -10.33 -0.75 26.06
C LEU A 208 -9.51 -1.71 26.96
N TYR A 209 -9.68 -3.02 26.78
CA TYR A 209 -8.97 -4.06 27.52
C TYR A 209 -7.51 -4.22 27.07
N SER A 210 -7.25 -4.20 25.76
CA SER A 210 -5.88 -4.18 25.22
C SER A 210 -5.17 -2.85 25.50
N GLU A 211 -5.89 -1.72 25.49
CA GLU A 211 -5.36 -0.41 25.91
C GLU A 211 -5.00 -0.40 27.41
N MET A 212 -5.78 -1.06 28.27
CA MET A 212 -5.44 -1.26 29.68
C MET A 212 -4.15 -2.09 29.84
N PHE A 213 -4.00 -3.19 29.09
CA PHE A 213 -2.74 -3.95 29.05
C PHE A 213 -1.58 -3.09 28.55
N LYS A 214 -1.77 -2.34 27.46
CA LYS A 214 -0.75 -1.47 26.86
C LYS A 214 -0.33 -0.33 27.76
N SER A 215 -1.27 0.33 28.44
CA SER A 215 -1.02 1.41 29.40
C SER A 215 -0.18 0.94 30.59
N ALA A 216 -0.46 -0.28 31.09
CA ALA A 216 0.32 -0.88 32.17
C ALA A 216 1.65 -1.51 31.70
N CYS A 217 1.75 -1.89 30.43
CA CYS A 217 2.88 -2.59 29.82
C CYS A 217 3.27 -1.97 28.46
N PRO A 218 3.78 -0.72 28.38
CA PRO A 218 3.90 0.02 27.11
C PRO A 218 4.74 -0.67 26.02
N LYS A 219 5.70 -1.51 26.41
CA LYS A 219 6.57 -2.27 25.48
C LYS A 219 6.09 -3.69 25.17
N SER A 220 5.00 -4.15 25.76
CA SER A 220 4.43 -5.48 25.48
C SER A 220 3.45 -5.41 24.31
N TYR A 221 3.41 -6.48 23.52
CA TYR A 221 2.56 -6.62 22.34
C TYR A 221 1.14 -6.99 22.80
N SER A 222 0.23 -6.00 22.79
CA SER A 222 -1.05 -6.04 23.53
C SER A 222 -2.26 -6.51 22.71
N TYR A 223 -2.17 -6.46 21.38
CA TYR A 223 -3.16 -6.97 20.42
C TYR A 223 -2.45 -7.30 19.09
N ALA A 224 -3.11 -7.99 18.16
CA ALA A 224 -2.46 -8.63 17.00
C ALA A 224 -1.87 -7.70 15.91
N PHE A 225 -1.83 -6.38 16.13
CA PHE A 225 -1.14 -5.41 15.25
C PHE A 225 -0.37 -4.34 16.07
N ASP A 226 0.14 -4.70 17.25
CA ASP A 226 0.94 -3.83 18.13
C ASP A 226 2.46 -3.88 17.84
N ASP A 227 2.85 -4.11 16.58
CA ASP A 227 4.22 -4.43 16.16
C ASP A 227 5.17 -3.23 16.31
N ALA A 228 4.77 -2.08 15.76
CA ALA A 228 5.57 -0.86 15.66
C ALA A 228 6.01 -0.26 17.02
N SER A 229 5.45 -0.73 18.15
CA SER A 229 5.81 -0.28 19.50
C SER A 229 6.26 -1.39 20.46
N SER A 230 6.26 -2.65 20.03
CA SER A 230 6.48 -3.82 20.91
C SER A 230 7.39 -4.90 20.36
N THR A 231 7.60 -4.95 19.03
CA THR A 231 8.53 -5.90 18.41
C THR A 231 9.91 -5.26 18.29
N PHE A 232 10.91 -5.87 18.94
CA PHE A 232 12.27 -5.34 19.00
C PHE A 232 13.23 -6.16 18.15
N THR A 233 14.32 -5.51 17.72
CA THR A 233 15.37 -6.16 16.91
C THR A 233 16.75 -5.86 17.46
N CYS A 234 17.65 -6.83 17.31
CA CYS A 234 19.04 -6.75 17.73
C CYS A 234 19.89 -7.71 16.88
N SER A 235 21.21 -7.60 16.88
CA SER A 235 22.10 -8.54 16.20
C SER A 235 23.24 -8.97 17.11
N GLY A 236 23.35 -10.28 17.34
CA GLY A 236 24.45 -10.87 18.11
C GLY A 236 24.37 -10.64 19.62
N ALA A 237 23.16 -10.62 20.18
CA ALA A 237 22.95 -10.55 21.63
C ALA A 237 22.68 -11.92 22.26
N ASP A 238 23.00 -12.03 23.55
CA ASP A 238 22.40 -13.02 24.44
C ASP A 238 21.18 -12.38 25.16
N TYR A 239 20.14 -13.16 25.36
CA TYR A 239 18.84 -12.73 25.91
C TYR A 239 18.58 -13.33 27.29
N THR A 240 17.98 -12.54 28.18
CA THR A 240 17.57 -12.98 29.52
C THR A 240 16.07 -12.79 29.69
N ILE A 241 15.34 -13.90 29.84
CA ILE A 241 13.91 -13.92 30.15
C ILE A 241 13.76 -14.00 31.67
N THR A 242 13.32 -12.91 32.31
CA THR A 242 13.13 -12.83 33.76
C THR A 242 11.65 -12.90 34.11
N PHE A 243 11.25 -13.95 34.83
CA PHE A 243 9.92 -14.08 35.43
C PHE A 243 9.89 -13.38 36.81
N CYS A 244 8.83 -12.65 37.10
CA CYS A 244 8.67 -11.77 38.27
C CYS A 244 9.87 -10.80 38.50
N PRO A 245 10.27 -9.97 37.52
CA PRO A 245 11.47 -9.14 37.59
C PRO A 245 11.47 -8.07 38.70
N SER A 246 10.29 -7.72 39.21
CA SER A 246 10.03 -6.60 40.14
C SER A 246 9.98 -7.00 41.63
N SER A 247 10.48 -8.18 42.02
CA SER A 247 10.41 -8.74 43.38
C SER A 247 11.34 -8.10 44.44
N ALA A 248 11.35 -6.76 44.52
CA ALA A 248 12.10 -5.98 45.51
C ALA A 248 11.22 -5.53 46.71
N SER A 249 10.95 -6.45 47.64
CA SER A 249 10.57 -6.21 49.05
C SER A 249 9.60 -5.04 49.35
N GLN A 250 8.30 -5.32 49.47
CA GLN A 250 7.40 -4.51 50.30
C GLN A 250 7.01 -5.24 51.59
N LYS A 251 7.67 -4.87 52.70
CA LYS A 251 7.22 -5.13 54.06
C LYS A 251 6.33 -3.99 54.55
N SER A 252 5.04 -4.24 54.76
CA SER A 252 4.34 -3.98 56.03
C SER A 252 2.84 -4.23 55.88
N GLU A 253 2.24 -4.86 56.87
CA GLU A 253 0.78 -4.97 57.02
C GLU A 253 0.20 -3.64 57.49
N LYS A 254 -1.01 -3.29 57.04
CA LYS A 254 -2.13 -2.92 57.92
C LYS A 254 -3.46 -2.73 57.18
N ASP A 255 -4.42 -3.57 57.54
CA ASP A 255 -5.84 -3.20 57.63
C ASP A 255 -6.00 -2.16 58.78
N PRO A 256 -7.02 -1.26 58.78
CA PRO A 256 -8.37 -1.73 59.11
C PRO A 256 -9.55 -1.05 58.38
N SER A 257 -10.67 -1.76 58.40
CA SER A 257 -12.02 -1.36 57.99
C SER A 257 -12.58 -0.06 58.59
N ASN A 258 -13.06 0.84 57.72
CA ASN A 258 -14.26 1.70 57.81
C ASN A 258 -14.30 2.56 56.53
N GLY A 259 -15.43 2.97 55.92
CA GLY A 259 -16.83 2.80 56.30
C GLY A 259 -17.60 4.11 56.06
N GLY A 260 -18.19 4.29 54.87
CA GLY A 260 -19.02 5.47 54.53
C GLY A 260 -18.95 5.91 53.06
N ASP A 261 -20.13 6.02 52.45
CA ASP A 261 -20.60 6.72 51.23
C ASP A 261 -19.61 7.36 50.22
N GLY A 262 -19.84 7.06 48.94
CA GLY A 262 -19.36 7.83 47.78
C GLY A 262 -20.25 7.60 46.55
N PRO A 263 -20.90 8.63 45.96
CA PRO A 263 -21.83 8.47 44.86
C PRO A 263 -21.15 8.35 43.48
N SER A 264 -21.90 7.84 42.51
CA SER A 264 -21.50 7.73 41.09
C SER A 264 -21.25 9.09 40.42
N VAL A 265 -20.20 9.20 39.62
CA VAL A 265 -20.03 10.27 38.62
C VAL A 265 -19.59 9.67 37.28
N THR A 266 -20.25 10.09 36.22
CA THR A 266 -19.97 9.74 34.82
C THR A 266 -18.73 10.46 34.29
N PHE A 267 -17.90 9.76 33.51
CA PHE A 267 -16.92 10.45 32.65
C PHE A 267 -17.61 11.01 31.41
N ASN A 268 -17.32 12.28 31.09
CA ASN A 268 -17.72 12.94 29.85
C ASN A 268 -16.49 13.62 29.22
N SER A 269 -16.49 13.78 27.90
CA SER A 269 -15.31 14.16 27.09
C SER A 269 -15.05 15.67 27.02
N SER A 270 -13.78 16.09 27.08
CA SER A 270 -13.18 17.26 26.36
C SER A 270 -11.75 17.58 26.90
N TRP A 271 -11.12 18.64 26.37
CA TRP A 271 -9.86 19.29 26.80
C TRP A 271 -8.52 18.73 26.29
N LEU A 272 -8.21 19.12 25.06
CA LEU A 272 -6.93 19.77 24.69
C LEU A 272 -7.28 21.19 24.15
N PRO A 273 -6.33 22.13 23.96
CA PRO A 273 -4.88 22.08 24.23
C PRO A 273 -4.43 23.18 25.24
N ASP A 274 -3.12 23.34 25.53
CA ASP A 274 -2.30 24.45 24.97
C ASP A 274 -0.89 24.69 25.59
N PHE A 275 -0.08 25.42 24.81
CA PHE A 275 1.15 26.18 25.15
C PHE A 275 2.56 25.53 25.25
N ILE A 276 3.56 26.42 25.04
CA ILE A 276 4.94 26.17 24.57
C ILE A 276 5.95 26.99 25.42
N THR A 277 7.26 26.69 25.30
CA THR A 277 8.47 27.35 25.89
C THR A 277 8.82 26.96 27.34
N GLY A 278 10.10 27.10 27.75
CA GLY A 278 10.54 26.68 29.10
C GLY A 278 11.98 27.04 29.55
N ASP A 279 13.02 26.63 28.80
CA ASP A 279 14.46 26.80 29.16
C ASP A 279 14.88 26.08 30.49
N GLY A 280 16.16 26.15 30.93
CA GLY A 280 16.47 25.95 32.36
C GLY A 280 17.72 25.16 32.85
N SER A 281 18.80 25.05 32.09
CA SER A 281 20.19 24.83 32.59
C SER A 281 20.58 23.59 33.46
N SER A 282 21.57 22.86 32.93
CA SER A 282 22.65 22.09 33.57
C SER A 282 22.91 22.21 35.09
N LYS A 283 23.24 21.07 35.72
CA LYS A 283 24.26 21.03 36.78
C LYS A 283 25.09 19.74 36.77
N THR A 284 26.40 19.87 36.59
CA THR A 284 27.37 18.80 36.72
C THR A 284 27.82 18.61 38.17
N MET A 285 28.12 17.36 38.55
CA MET A 285 29.16 17.05 39.53
C MET A 285 29.98 15.87 39.02
N ALA A 286 31.28 15.91 39.29
CA ALA A 286 32.25 14.89 38.94
C ALA A 286 32.92 14.36 40.22
N LEU A 287 33.95 13.52 40.03
CA LEU A 287 34.83 12.91 41.04
C LEU A 287 34.29 11.64 41.73
N SER A 288 35.12 10.65 42.09
CA SER A 288 36.40 10.20 41.48
C SER A 288 36.85 8.85 42.07
N SER A 289 37.57 8.06 41.26
CA SER A 289 38.75 7.24 41.67
C SER A 289 38.63 5.99 42.58
N ALA A 290 39.25 4.90 42.05
CA ALA A 290 40.21 3.99 42.74
C ALA A 290 39.74 2.91 43.75
N LEU A 291 40.47 1.80 43.99
CA LEU A 291 41.35 0.93 43.16
C LEU A 291 41.79 -0.34 43.96
N ASN A 292 42.17 -1.46 43.30
CA ASN A 292 42.85 -2.67 43.83
C ASN A 292 42.04 -3.52 44.85
N LEU A 293 42.28 -4.82 45.14
CA LEU A 293 43.38 -5.80 44.92
C LEU A 293 42.87 -7.05 44.12
N VAL A 294 43.63 -7.84 43.31
CA VAL A 294 44.93 -8.56 43.41
C VAL A 294 44.82 -10.05 43.87
N VAL A 295 44.87 -10.94 42.86
CA VAL A 295 45.66 -12.19 42.68
C VAL A 295 45.85 -13.22 43.83
N GLU A 296 45.41 -14.46 43.58
CA GLU A 296 46.10 -15.78 43.74
C GLU A 296 45.25 -16.84 42.99
N ALA A 297 45.70 -18.04 42.58
CA ALA A 297 46.99 -18.59 42.14
C ALA A 297 46.73 -19.93 41.39
N THR A 298 47.67 -20.43 40.57
CA THR A 298 47.49 -21.64 39.73
C THR A 298 47.74 -22.96 40.48
N GLY A 299 47.13 -24.08 40.04
CA GLY A 299 47.32 -25.39 40.71
C GLY A 299 46.92 -26.66 39.93
N SER A 300 47.85 -27.21 39.14
CA SER A 300 47.99 -28.62 38.69
C SER A 300 46.75 -29.40 38.15
N PHE A 301 46.60 -29.70 36.85
CA PHE A 301 47.34 -30.68 36.01
C PHE A 301 47.02 -32.19 36.23
N ALA A 302 46.43 -32.79 35.19
CA ALA A 302 46.47 -34.21 34.78
C ALA A 302 45.96 -35.37 35.70
N ARG A 303 44.68 -35.74 35.53
CA ARG A 303 44.10 -37.12 35.58
C ARG A 303 42.74 -37.08 34.86
N THR A 304 42.37 -37.94 33.92
CA THR A 304 43.07 -39.09 33.29
C THR A 304 42.60 -39.24 31.83
N MET A 305 43.52 -39.22 30.86
CA MET A 305 43.19 -39.44 29.45
C MET A 305 43.51 -40.89 29.06
N ARG A 306 42.51 -41.77 28.96
CA ARG A 306 42.64 -43.12 28.37
C ARG A 306 41.29 -43.80 28.07
N LYS A 307 41.25 -44.48 26.91
CA LYS A 307 40.09 -45.14 26.24
C LYS A 307 39.15 -44.17 25.51
N TRP A 308 38.88 -44.36 24.21
CA TRP A 308 39.48 -45.27 23.22
C TRP A 308 39.40 -44.63 21.82
N THR A 309 40.40 -44.89 20.98
CA THR A 309 40.29 -44.81 19.51
C THR A 309 39.91 -46.19 18.95
N ILE A 310 39.73 -46.32 17.62
CA ILE A 310 39.18 -47.49 16.89
C ILE A 310 37.62 -47.46 16.93
N VAL A 311 36.86 -47.50 15.83
CA VAL A 311 37.14 -47.84 14.40
C VAL A 311 36.75 -46.69 13.45
N SER A 312 37.57 -46.43 12.42
CA SER A 312 37.13 -45.75 11.18
C SER A 312 37.50 -46.62 9.97
N ALA A 313 36.63 -47.56 9.59
CA ALA A 313 36.77 -48.44 8.41
C ALA A 313 35.54 -49.37 8.23
N LEU A 314 34.39 -48.84 7.80
CA LEU A 314 33.32 -49.62 7.15
C LEU A 314 32.30 -48.68 6.48
N LEU A 315 31.58 -49.19 5.48
CA LEU A 315 30.43 -48.56 4.80
C LEU A 315 30.69 -47.24 4.04
N LEU A 316 31.92 -47.03 3.56
CA LEU A 316 32.15 -46.31 2.29
C LEU A 316 31.90 -47.29 1.12
N LEU A 317 30.71 -47.90 1.11
CA LEU A 317 30.40 -49.08 0.30
C LEU A 317 28.88 -49.33 0.16
N CYS A 318 28.14 -48.36 -0.38
CA CYS A 318 26.77 -48.56 -0.90
C CYS A 318 26.28 -47.38 -1.76
N PHE A 319 27.09 -46.96 -2.75
CA PHE A 319 26.67 -46.01 -3.79
C PHE A 319 26.93 -46.62 -5.16
N LEU A 320 25.88 -47.13 -5.81
CA LEU A 320 25.67 -47.40 -7.26
C LEU A 320 24.48 -48.36 -7.44
N SER A 321 23.80 -48.30 -8.59
CA SER A 321 22.53 -48.98 -8.96
C SER A 321 21.31 -48.54 -8.11
N LEU A 322 20.13 -48.19 -8.66
CA LEU A 322 19.66 -48.15 -10.07
C LEU A 322 18.62 -47.01 -10.28
N VAL A 323 18.50 -46.59 -11.54
CA VAL A 323 17.50 -45.73 -12.22
C VAL A 323 17.46 -46.31 -13.66
N PRO A 324 16.37 -46.28 -14.49
CA PRO A 324 15.11 -45.51 -14.46
C PRO A 324 13.87 -46.46 -14.37
N ASP A 325 12.63 -46.20 -14.82
CA ASP A 325 11.98 -45.10 -15.58
C ASP A 325 10.43 -45.08 -15.38
N GLU A 326 9.76 -44.16 -16.08
CA GLU A 326 8.33 -44.14 -16.50
C GLU A 326 7.21 -44.01 -15.42
N GLY A 327 6.02 -43.47 -15.77
CA GLY A 327 5.69 -42.75 -17.01
C GLY A 327 4.22 -42.83 -17.45
N SER A 328 3.65 -41.67 -17.77
CA SER A 328 2.44 -41.46 -18.60
C SER A 328 1.03 -41.67 -18.00
N ARG A 329 0.11 -40.88 -18.57
CA ARG A 329 -1.34 -40.78 -18.33
C ARG A 329 -2.08 -41.85 -19.15
N PHE A 330 -3.38 -42.06 -18.95
CA PHE A 330 -4.40 -41.62 -19.93
C PHE A 330 -5.86 -41.72 -19.44
N HIS A 331 -6.80 -41.31 -20.30
CA HIS A 331 -8.17 -40.88 -20.02
C HIS A 331 -9.21 -41.98 -19.73
N ALA A 332 -10.31 -41.52 -19.13
CA ALA A 332 -11.59 -42.19 -18.96
C ALA A 332 -12.34 -42.54 -20.27
N LYS A 333 -13.35 -43.41 -20.15
CA LYS A 333 -14.62 -43.32 -20.87
C LYS A 333 -15.76 -43.97 -20.05
N ALA A 334 -17.01 -43.73 -20.44
CA ALA A 334 -18.23 -44.17 -19.75
C ALA A 334 -19.07 -45.12 -20.64
N ASP A 335 -20.14 -45.71 -20.09
CA ASP A 335 -21.55 -45.47 -20.52
C ASP A 335 -22.55 -46.51 -19.94
N GLY A 336 -23.66 -46.04 -19.35
CA GLY A 336 -24.98 -46.70 -19.20
C GLY A 336 -25.16 -47.94 -18.27
N ASP A 337 -26.39 -48.27 -17.82
CA ASP A 337 -27.64 -47.48 -17.69
C ASP A 337 -28.70 -48.20 -16.80
N ALA A 338 -29.77 -47.48 -16.41
CA ALA A 338 -31.12 -47.91 -15.95
C ALA A 338 -31.33 -48.63 -14.58
N ASP A 339 -32.21 -48.01 -13.77
CA ASP A 339 -33.36 -48.52 -12.95
C ASP A 339 -33.22 -49.77 -12.03
N GLU A 340 -33.92 -49.92 -10.88
CA GLU A 340 -35.27 -49.43 -10.50
C GLU A 340 -35.42 -49.18 -8.96
N VAL A 341 -36.65 -49.01 -8.47
CA VAL A 341 -37.03 -48.47 -7.14
C VAL A 341 -37.18 -49.54 -6.03
N VAL A 342 -36.88 -49.18 -4.77
CA VAL A 342 -37.24 -49.97 -3.57
C VAL A 342 -37.77 -49.06 -2.45
N ASP A 343 -38.92 -49.45 -1.86
CA ASP A 343 -39.48 -48.91 -0.60
C ASP A 343 -39.88 -50.11 0.31
N PRO A 344 -39.84 -50.02 1.66
CA PRO A 344 -39.55 -51.20 2.50
C PRO A 344 -40.76 -51.89 3.18
N PRO A 345 -40.66 -53.21 3.48
CA PRO A 345 -41.54 -53.90 4.41
C PRO A 345 -41.04 -53.86 5.86
N LYS A 346 -41.99 -53.81 6.81
CA LYS A 346 -41.76 -53.99 8.26
C LYS A 346 -41.88 -55.47 8.66
N VAL A 347 -41.38 -55.86 9.84
CA VAL A 347 -42.12 -56.56 10.94
C VAL A 347 -41.18 -56.91 12.10
N GLU A 348 -41.76 -57.16 13.29
CA GLU A 348 -41.17 -57.04 14.62
C GLU A 348 -40.41 -58.26 15.18
N GLU A 349 -39.49 -57.95 16.11
CA GLU A 349 -39.06 -58.68 17.31
C GLU A 349 -38.99 -60.23 17.38
N LYS A 350 -37.81 -60.74 17.80
CA LYS A 350 -37.76 -61.65 18.96
C LYS A 350 -36.43 -61.67 19.74
N ILE A 351 -36.53 -61.13 20.96
CA ILE A 351 -35.68 -61.19 22.15
C ILE A 351 -34.62 -62.32 22.20
N GLY A 352 -33.34 -61.91 22.30
CA GLY A 352 -32.54 -62.14 23.53
C GLY A 352 -31.56 -63.32 23.62
N ALA A 353 -30.27 -63.03 23.36
CA ALA A 353 -29.14 -63.68 24.03
C ALA A 353 -27.92 -62.73 24.03
N VAL A 354 -27.30 -62.50 25.19
CA VAL A 354 -26.09 -61.66 25.34
C VAL A 354 -25.13 -62.33 26.31
N PRO A 355 -23.81 -62.23 26.10
CA PRO A 355 -22.94 -61.88 27.23
C PRO A 355 -21.85 -60.84 26.87
N HIS A 356 -21.90 -59.71 27.57
CA HIS A 356 -20.82 -58.74 27.81
C HIS A 356 -20.04 -58.14 26.61
N GLY A 357 -20.43 -56.93 26.22
CA GLY A 357 -19.58 -56.00 25.46
C GLY A 357 -20.24 -54.65 25.24
N LEU A 358 -19.76 -53.62 25.96
CA LEU A 358 -20.04 -52.17 25.83
C LEU A 358 -21.51 -51.70 25.62
N SER A 359 -22.01 -50.89 26.56
CA SER A 359 -22.94 -49.78 26.27
C SER A 359 -22.83 -48.76 27.40
N THR A 360 -22.69 -47.43 27.24
CA THR A 360 -23.36 -46.41 26.39
C THR A 360 -24.80 -46.06 26.78
N ASP A 361 -25.61 -47.03 27.23
CA ASP A 361 -27.04 -46.80 27.53
C ASP A 361 -27.27 -45.80 28.67
N SER A 362 -26.41 -45.73 29.70
CA SER A 362 -26.58 -44.74 30.79
C SER A 362 -26.54 -43.29 30.28
N ASP A 363 -25.71 -43.04 29.27
CA ASP A 363 -25.40 -41.70 28.79
C ASP A 363 -26.21 -41.36 27.54
N VAL A 364 -26.70 -42.36 26.81
CA VAL A 364 -27.77 -42.23 25.81
C VAL A 364 -29.09 -41.95 26.51
N VAL A 365 -29.52 -42.78 27.48
CA VAL A 365 -30.76 -42.56 28.26
C VAL A 365 -30.74 -41.23 29.01
N LYS A 366 -29.58 -40.77 29.52
CA LYS A 366 -29.45 -39.39 30.01
C LYS A 366 -29.73 -38.35 28.92
N ARG A 367 -29.02 -38.40 27.78
CA ARG A 367 -29.21 -37.44 26.67
C ARG A 367 -30.63 -37.50 26.08
N GLU A 368 -31.26 -38.67 26.05
CA GLU A 368 -32.66 -38.84 25.65
C GLU A 368 -33.61 -38.25 26.70
N SER A 369 -33.43 -38.52 27.99
CA SER A 369 -34.25 -37.91 29.04
C SER A 369 -34.12 -36.38 29.08
N GLU A 370 -32.91 -35.84 28.91
CA GLU A 370 -32.67 -34.40 28.82
C GLU A 370 -33.26 -33.79 27.55
N SER A 371 -33.13 -34.45 26.39
CA SER A 371 -33.67 -33.93 25.13
C SER A 371 -35.19 -34.06 25.08
N ILE A 372 -35.79 -35.11 25.65
CA ILE A 372 -37.24 -35.24 25.85
C ILE A 372 -37.73 -34.16 26.83
N SER A 373 -37.03 -33.91 27.93
CA SER A 373 -37.34 -32.79 28.85
C SER A 373 -37.28 -31.44 28.13
N LYS A 374 -36.23 -31.18 27.35
CA LYS A 374 -36.07 -29.95 26.53
C LYS A 374 -37.11 -29.87 25.40
N ARG A 375 -37.59 -31.01 24.88
CA ARG A 375 -38.65 -31.11 23.86
C ARG A 375 -40.04 -30.88 24.46
N SER A 376 -40.28 -31.32 25.70
CA SER A 376 -41.47 -30.97 26.49
C SER A 376 -41.53 -29.46 26.77
N LEU A 377 -40.41 -28.87 27.22
CA LEU A 377 -40.30 -27.41 27.42
C LEU A 377 -40.49 -26.61 26.13
N ARG A 378 -40.02 -27.11 24.98
CA ARG A 378 -40.31 -26.52 23.66
C ARG A 378 -41.75 -26.74 23.18
N GLY A 379 -42.44 -27.77 23.68
CA GLY A 379 -43.87 -28.00 23.41
C GLY A 379 -44.78 -27.02 24.14
N SER A 380 -44.33 -26.49 25.29
CA SER A 380 -44.98 -25.42 26.05
C SER A 380 -44.36 -24.04 25.82
N ALA A 381 -43.53 -23.86 24.77
CA ALA A 381 -42.90 -22.58 24.48
C ALA A 381 -43.83 -21.71 23.61
N GLU A 382 -44.28 -20.59 24.16
CA GLU A 382 -45.05 -19.59 23.41
C GLU A 382 -44.17 -18.97 22.31
N LYS A 383 -44.71 -18.93 21.08
CA LYS A 383 -44.05 -18.31 19.93
C LYS A 383 -44.56 -16.88 19.78
N PHE A 384 -43.65 -15.92 19.81
CA PHE A 384 -43.91 -14.53 19.48
C PHE A 384 -43.26 -14.22 18.13
N GLU A 385 -43.99 -13.51 17.26
CA GLU A 385 -43.43 -12.96 16.03
C GLU A 385 -42.74 -11.63 16.33
N PHE A 386 -41.59 -11.38 15.70
CA PHE A 386 -40.84 -10.13 15.88
C PHE A 386 -41.71 -8.93 15.47
N GLN A 387 -41.96 -8.02 16.42
CA GLN A 387 -42.66 -6.77 16.19
C GLN A 387 -41.65 -5.67 15.85
N ALA A 388 -42.02 -4.74 14.96
CA ALA A 388 -41.22 -3.58 14.60
C ALA A 388 -42.04 -2.29 14.73
N GLU A 389 -41.46 -1.26 15.35
CA GLU A 389 -42.08 0.05 15.49
C GLU A 389 -41.86 0.86 14.21
N VAL A 390 -42.87 0.87 13.32
CA VAL A 390 -42.78 1.40 11.95
C VAL A 390 -42.27 2.84 11.89
N SER A 391 -42.71 3.70 12.82
CA SER A 391 -42.26 5.10 12.92
C SER A 391 -40.74 5.22 13.16
N ARG A 392 -40.17 4.45 14.08
CA ARG A 392 -38.71 4.43 14.31
C ARG A 392 -37.96 3.78 13.16
N LEU A 393 -38.56 2.82 12.48
CA LEU A 393 -37.92 2.15 11.35
C LEU A 393 -37.86 3.06 10.12
N MET A 394 -38.89 3.90 9.90
CA MET A 394 -38.82 5.03 8.95
C MET A 394 -37.75 6.04 9.34
N ASP A 395 -37.71 6.47 10.62
CA ASP A 395 -36.71 7.42 11.13
C ASP A 395 -35.28 6.93 10.90
N ILE A 396 -34.98 5.64 11.14
CA ILE A 396 -33.68 5.04 10.85
C ILE A 396 -33.37 5.02 9.34
N ILE A 397 -34.35 4.72 8.49
CA ILE A 397 -34.17 4.72 7.02
C ILE A 397 -33.89 6.14 6.49
N ILE A 398 -34.51 7.15 7.07
CA ILE A 398 -34.37 8.55 6.64
C ILE A 398 -33.11 9.19 7.22
N ASN A 399 -32.88 9.05 8.54
CA ASN A 399 -31.86 9.81 9.27
C ASN A 399 -30.59 9.02 9.61
N SER A 400 -30.46 7.74 9.20
CA SER A 400 -29.28 6.92 9.54
C SER A 400 -28.82 5.91 8.49
N LEU A 401 -29.60 5.66 7.42
CA LEU A 401 -29.25 4.65 6.41
C LEU A 401 -28.38 5.19 5.26
N TYR A 402 -28.52 6.47 4.92
CA TYR A 402 -27.87 7.10 3.76
C TYR A 402 -26.97 8.25 4.19
N SER A 403 -25.78 8.33 3.59
CA SER A 403 -24.79 9.38 3.91
C SER A 403 -25.00 10.65 3.08
N ASN A 404 -25.47 10.50 1.84
CA ASN A 404 -25.70 11.60 0.92
C ASN A 404 -27.20 11.69 0.55
N LYS A 405 -27.79 12.89 0.67
CA LYS A 405 -29.18 13.16 0.26
C LYS A 405 -29.41 12.91 -1.24
N ASP A 406 -28.42 13.19 -2.08
CA ASP A 406 -28.46 13.06 -3.55
C ASP A 406 -29.00 11.72 -4.05
N ILE A 407 -28.84 10.64 -3.28
CA ILE A 407 -29.19 9.27 -3.69
C ILE A 407 -30.69 9.08 -3.94
N PHE A 408 -31.57 9.99 -3.48
CA PHE A 408 -33.01 9.85 -3.69
C PHE A 408 -33.36 9.72 -5.18
N LEU A 409 -32.67 10.49 -6.04
CA LEU A 409 -32.90 10.47 -7.48
C LEU A 409 -32.37 9.18 -8.12
N ARG A 410 -31.26 8.62 -7.61
CA ARG A 410 -30.71 7.31 -8.01
C ARG A 410 -31.73 6.20 -7.72
N GLU A 411 -32.28 6.14 -6.51
CA GLU A 411 -33.27 5.09 -6.17
C GLU A 411 -34.57 5.27 -6.97
N LEU A 412 -35.07 6.49 -7.18
CA LEU A 412 -36.26 6.73 -8.01
C LEU A 412 -36.06 6.31 -9.48
N ILE A 413 -34.96 6.72 -10.11
CA ILE A 413 -34.67 6.32 -11.50
C ILE A 413 -34.43 4.81 -11.61
N SER A 414 -33.81 4.19 -10.60
CA SER A 414 -33.67 2.73 -10.52
C SER A 414 -35.02 2.01 -10.45
N ASN A 415 -35.95 2.50 -9.61
CA ASN A 415 -37.30 1.95 -9.49
C ASN A 415 -38.12 2.13 -10.79
N ALA A 416 -37.97 3.28 -11.46
CA ALA A 416 -38.57 3.55 -12.77
C ALA A 416 -38.00 2.62 -13.87
N SER A 417 -36.68 2.38 -13.89
CA SER A 417 -36.06 1.40 -14.80
C SER A 417 -36.57 -0.02 -14.54
N ASP A 418 -36.69 -0.44 -13.28
CA ASP A 418 -37.31 -1.72 -12.90
C ASP A 418 -38.77 -1.84 -13.40
N ALA A 419 -39.55 -0.75 -13.35
CA ALA A 419 -40.93 -0.72 -13.85
C ALA A 419 -40.99 -0.79 -15.40
N LEU A 420 -40.03 -0.18 -16.09
CA LEU A 420 -39.88 -0.19 -17.54
C LEU A 420 -39.38 -1.55 -18.07
N ASP A 421 -38.42 -2.19 -17.39
CA ASP A 421 -37.97 -3.55 -17.76
C ASP A 421 -39.07 -4.60 -17.52
N LYS A 422 -39.90 -4.48 -16.46
CA LYS A 422 -41.07 -5.35 -16.23
C LYS A 422 -42.06 -5.29 -17.39
N ILE A 423 -42.48 -4.09 -17.81
CA ILE A 423 -43.43 -3.97 -18.94
C ILE A 423 -42.77 -4.36 -20.26
N ARG A 424 -41.48 -4.07 -20.46
CA ARG A 424 -40.74 -4.54 -21.65
C ARG A 424 -40.68 -6.07 -21.70
N PHE A 425 -40.46 -6.75 -20.58
CA PHE A 425 -40.46 -8.22 -20.51
C PHE A 425 -41.84 -8.80 -20.84
N LEU A 426 -42.91 -8.29 -20.20
CA LEU A 426 -44.27 -8.72 -20.51
C LEU A 426 -44.63 -8.46 -21.99
N SER A 427 -44.10 -7.40 -22.61
CA SER A 427 -44.30 -7.10 -24.03
C SER A 427 -43.67 -8.11 -25.00
N LEU A 428 -42.76 -8.96 -24.53
CA LEU A 428 -42.23 -10.09 -25.32
C LEU A 428 -43.25 -11.22 -25.45
N THR A 429 -44.11 -11.40 -24.44
CA THR A 429 -45.20 -12.39 -24.41
C THR A 429 -46.52 -11.86 -24.94
N ASP A 430 -46.86 -10.60 -24.67
CA ASP A 430 -48.09 -9.93 -25.12
C ASP A 430 -47.78 -8.49 -25.55
N LYS A 431 -47.87 -8.23 -26.86
CA LYS A 431 -47.56 -6.91 -27.43
C LYS A 431 -48.64 -5.86 -27.21
N GLU A 432 -49.88 -6.26 -26.94
CA GLU A 432 -50.99 -5.32 -26.75
C GLU A 432 -50.84 -4.56 -25.41
N ILE A 433 -50.09 -5.14 -24.46
CA ILE A 433 -49.83 -4.59 -23.12
C ILE A 433 -49.10 -3.23 -23.12
N LEU A 434 -48.40 -2.88 -24.21
CA LEU A 434 -47.76 -1.56 -24.41
C LEU A 434 -48.74 -0.48 -24.88
N GLY A 435 -49.89 -0.86 -25.46
CA GLY A 435 -50.81 0.07 -26.12
C GLY A 435 -50.21 0.75 -27.36
N GLU A 436 -50.95 1.71 -27.92
CA GLU A 436 -50.58 2.43 -29.14
C GLU A 436 -50.15 3.88 -28.86
N GLY A 437 -49.52 4.51 -29.86
CA GLY A 437 -49.14 5.92 -29.82
C GLY A 437 -48.15 6.24 -28.69
N ASP A 438 -48.39 7.33 -27.97
CA ASP A 438 -47.49 7.83 -26.92
C ASP A 438 -47.34 6.84 -25.74
N ASN A 439 -48.35 6.00 -25.48
CA ASN A 439 -48.31 4.97 -24.42
C ASN A 439 -47.32 3.83 -24.72
N SER A 440 -46.93 3.63 -25.98
CA SER A 440 -45.97 2.60 -26.39
C SER A 440 -44.52 2.94 -26.03
N LYS A 441 -44.23 4.21 -25.70
CA LYS A 441 -42.89 4.68 -25.31
C LYS A 441 -42.47 4.12 -23.96
N LEU A 442 -41.17 3.81 -23.83
CA LEU A 442 -40.51 3.38 -22.60
C LEU A 442 -39.43 4.40 -22.24
N GLU A 443 -39.76 5.36 -21.40
CA GLU A 443 -38.95 6.53 -21.06
C GLU A 443 -39.21 6.96 -19.60
N ILE A 444 -38.27 7.76 -19.07
CA ILE A 444 -38.36 8.42 -17.76
C ILE A 444 -38.35 9.94 -18.00
N GLN A 445 -39.23 10.67 -17.32
CA GLN A 445 -39.38 12.12 -17.45
C GLN A 445 -39.21 12.81 -16.09
N ILE A 446 -38.38 13.84 -16.03
CA ILE A 446 -38.12 14.66 -14.83
C ILE A 446 -38.61 16.09 -15.11
N LYS A 447 -39.56 16.57 -14.31
CA LYS A 447 -40.15 17.91 -14.45
C LYS A 447 -40.07 18.67 -13.13
N LEU A 448 -39.60 19.91 -13.19
CA LEU A 448 -39.56 20.83 -12.06
C LEU A 448 -40.76 21.77 -12.08
N ASP A 449 -41.36 22.02 -10.92
CA ASP A 449 -42.23 23.15 -10.66
C ASP A 449 -41.61 24.00 -9.54
N LYS A 450 -40.88 25.04 -9.94
CA LYS A 450 -40.23 25.97 -9.01
C LYS A 450 -41.22 26.85 -8.24
N ALA A 451 -42.44 27.05 -8.73
CA ALA A 451 -43.45 27.88 -8.08
C ALA A 451 -44.11 27.13 -6.91
N ASN A 452 -44.39 25.84 -7.09
CA ASN A 452 -44.99 24.98 -6.07
C ASN A 452 -43.96 24.19 -5.24
N LYS A 453 -42.65 24.31 -5.53
CA LYS A 453 -41.55 23.52 -4.95
C LYS A 453 -41.69 22.01 -5.15
N VAL A 454 -42.28 21.60 -6.28
CA VAL A 454 -42.53 20.18 -6.59
C VAL A 454 -41.53 19.68 -7.63
N LEU A 455 -40.84 18.59 -7.30
CA LEU A 455 -40.06 17.80 -8.26
C LEU A 455 -40.86 16.55 -8.65
N SER A 456 -41.16 16.41 -9.94
CA SER A 456 -41.98 15.32 -10.47
C SER A 456 -41.16 14.37 -11.32
N ILE A 457 -41.22 13.07 -11.01
CA ILE A 457 -40.57 11.99 -11.77
C ILE A 457 -41.66 11.06 -12.31
N ARG A 458 -41.77 10.93 -13.64
CA ARG A 458 -42.75 10.07 -14.31
C ARG A 458 -42.06 8.94 -15.07
N ASP A 459 -42.54 7.71 -14.87
CA ASP A 459 -42.17 6.52 -15.63
C ASP A 459 -43.34 6.04 -16.52
N ARG A 460 -43.02 5.49 -17.69
CA ARG A 460 -44.00 4.79 -18.56
C ARG A 460 -43.97 3.26 -18.41
N GLY A 461 -43.57 2.78 -17.25
CA GLY A 461 -43.43 1.37 -16.91
C GLY A 461 -44.76 0.66 -16.72
N ILE A 462 -44.77 -0.39 -15.89
CA ILE A 462 -45.94 -1.23 -15.63
C ILE A 462 -47.03 -0.54 -14.78
N GLY A 463 -46.67 0.40 -13.91
CA GLY A 463 -47.56 0.97 -12.89
C GLY A 463 -47.88 -0.02 -11.76
N MET A 464 -48.75 0.39 -10.83
CA MET A 464 -49.15 -0.39 -9.65
C MET A 464 -50.68 -0.43 -9.51
N THR A 465 -51.23 -1.58 -9.12
CA THR A 465 -52.64 -1.69 -8.71
C THR A 465 -52.83 -1.06 -7.32
N LYS A 466 -54.08 -0.83 -6.93
CA LYS A 466 -54.41 -0.43 -5.54
C LYS A 466 -53.88 -1.43 -4.51
N GLU A 467 -53.86 -2.72 -4.85
CA GLU A 467 -53.33 -3.74 -3.95
C GLU A 467 -51.80 -3.69 -3.87
N ASP A 468 -51.10 -3.38 -4.96
CA ASP A 468 -49.65 -3.17 -4.99
C ASP A 468 -49.21 -1.93 -4.21
N LEU A 469 -49.96 -0.81 -4.32
CA LEU A 469 -49.69 0.39 -3.53
C LEU A 469 -49.72 0.07 -2.03
N ILE A 470 -50.72 -0.70 -1.57
CA ILE A 470 -50.81 -1.17 -0.17
C ILE A 470 -49.68 -2.16 0.15
N LYS A 471 -49.45 -3.16 -0.71
CA LYS A 471 -48.57 -4.30 -0.42
C LYS A 471 -47.08 -4.00 -0.60
N ASN A 472 -46.70 -3.02 -1.41
CA ASN A 472 -45.30 -2.80 -1.83
C ASN A 472 -44.77 -1.42 -1.38
N LEU A 473 -45.57 -0.35 -1.48
CA LEU A 473 -45.22 0.97 -0.90
C LEU A 473 -45.68 1.11 0.56
N GLY A 474 -46.75 0.42 0.94
CA GLY A 474 -47.25 0.39 2.32
C GLY A 474 -46.59 -0.65 3.24
N THR A 475 -45.53 -1.32 2.80
CA THR A 475 -44.81 -2.35 3.59
C THR A 475 -43.30 -2.19 3.44
N ILE A 476 -42.61 -1.85 4.53
CA ILE A 476 -41.15 -1.67 4.52
C ILE A 476 -40.44 -3.03 4.35
N ALA A 477 -39.27 -3.02 3.71
CA ALA A 477 -38.44 -4.20 3.43
C ALA A 477 -39.10 -5.24 2.50
N LYS A 478 -40.01 -4.80 1.63
CA LYS A 478 -40.70 -5.64 0.66
C LYS A 478 -40.55 -5.08 -0.76
N SER A 479 -40.04 -5.90 -1.67
CA SER A 479 -39.81 -5.51 -3.06
C SER A 479 -40.75 -6.25 -4.02
N GLY A 480 -41.59 -5.47 -4.73
CA GLY A 480 -42.34 -5.95 -5.89
C GLY A 480 -41.47 -6.26 -7.11
N THR A 481 -40.18 -5.92 -7.08
CA THR A 481 -39.18 -6.42 -8.05
C THR A 481 -38.75 -7.84 -7.69
N SER A 482 -38.38 -8.12 -6.43
CA SER A 482 -37.96 -9.48 -6.02
C SER A 482 -39.07 -10.51 -6.31
N ALA A 483 -40.32 -10.18 -5.96
CA ALA A 483 -41.47 -11.03 -6.22
C ALA A 483 -41.85 -11.17 -7.72
N PHE A 484 -41.32 -10.32 -8.60
CA PHE A 484 -41.43 -10.48 -10.05
C PHE A 484 -40.33 -11.43 -10.57
N VAL A 485 -39.09 -11.27 -10.10
CA VAL A 485 -37.98 -12.18 -10.44
C VAL A 485 -38.32 -13.62 -10.07
N GLU A 486 -38.79 -13.86 -8.83
CA GLU A 486 -39.21 -15.19 -8.37
C GLU A 486 -40.25 -15.86 -9.28
N LYS A 487 -41.23 -15.09 -9.78
CA LYS A 487 -42.27 -15.60 -10.69
C LYS A 487 -41.77 -15.89 -12.11
N MET A 488 -40.65 -15.29 -12.52
CA MET A 488 -40.15 -15.32 -13.90
C MET A 488 -38.84 -16.12 -14.09
N GLN A 489 -38.34 -16.78 -13.04
CA GLN A 489 -37.11 -17.60 -13.06
C GLN A 489 -37.08 -18.69 -14.15
N THR A 490 -38.21 -19.06 -14.74
CA THR A 490 -38.32 -20.04 -15.82
C THR A 490 -37.87 -19.53 -17.20
N SER A 491 -37.64 -18.22 -17.39
CA SER A 491 -37.52 -17.65 -18.74
C SER A 491 -36.73 -16.33 -18.83
N GLY A 492 -35.40 -16.40 -18.68
CA GLY A 492 -34.45 -15.38 -19.15
C GLY A 492 -33.78 -14.52 -18.08
N ASP A 493 -32.66 -13.87 -18.47
CA ASP A 493 -31.82 -13.05 -17.60
C ASP A 493 -32.47 -11.68 -17.28
N LEU A 494 -33.24 -11.65 -16.18
CA LEU A 494 -33.87 -10.44 -15.65
C LEU A 494 -32.95 -9.72 -14.64
N ASN A 495 -32.03 -8.90 -15.15
CA ASN A 495 -31.07 -8.12 -14.34
C ASN A 495 -31.72 -6.88 -13.67
N LEU A 496 -32.80 -7.09 -12.93
CA LEU A 496 -33.48 -6.04 -12.16
C LEU A 496 -32.67 -5.59 -10.94
N ILE A 497 -32.89 -4.35 -10.51
CA ILE A 497 -32.06 -3.59 -9.55
C ILE A 497 -32.62 -3.64 -8.12
N GLY A 498 -33.94 -3.58 -7.96
CA GLY A 498 -34.62 -3.40 -6.67
C GLY A 498 -34.76 -4.67 -5.81
N GLN A 499 -33.82 -4.92 -4.90
CA GLN A 499 -33.89 -6.10 -4.01
C GLN A 499 -34.48 -5.81 -2.62
N PHE A 500 -34.04 -4.72 -1.96
CA PHE A 500 -34.25 -4.54 -0.51
C PHE A 500 -35.63 -4.02 -0.09
N GLY A 501 -36.40 -3.37 -0.96
CA GLY A 501 -37.71 -2.81 -0.58
C GLY A 501 -37.66 -1.65 0.43
N VAL A 502 -36.59 -0.84 0.41
CA VAL A 502 -36.43 0.37 1.24
C VAL A 502 -36.10 1.64 0.44
N GLY A 503 -35.52 1.53 -0.75
CA GLY A 503 -35.02 2.66 -1.53
C GLY A 503 -36.07 3.68 -1.97
N PHE A 504 -37.37 3.34 -1.98
CA PHE A 504 -38.42 4.35 -2.20
C PHE A 504 -38.42 5.42 -1.10
N TYR A 505 -38.24 5.04 0.18
CA TYR A 505 -38.40 5.97 1.30
C TYR A 505 -37.26 7.00 1.43
N SER A 506 -36.18 6.88 0.64
CA SER A 506 -35.13 7.90 0.58
C SER A 506 -35.63 9.26 0.05
N VAL A 507 -36.81 9.31 -0.58
CA VAL A 507 -37.47 10.58 -0.94
C VAL A 507 -37.66 11.52 0.27
N TYR A 508 -37.84 10.98 1.47
CA TYR A 508 -38.01 11.78 2.69
C TYR A 508 -36.68 12.33 3.27
N LEU A 509 -35.55 12.15 2.57
CA LEU A 509 -34.32 12.93 2.76
C LEU A 509 -34.48 14.39 2.28
N VAL A 510 -35.36 14.60 1.28
CA VAL A 510 -35.50 15.87 0.55
C VAL A 510 -36.94 16.41 0.51
N ALA A 511 -37.96 15.61 0.83
CA ALA A 511 -39.37 15.98 0.82
C ALA A 511 -40.05 15.80 2.19
N ASP A 512 -41.04 16.66 2.48
CA ASP A 512 -41.94 16.52 3.65
C ASP A 512 -43.23 15.76 3.33
N TYR A 513 -43.62 15.74 2.06
CA TYR A 513 -44.84 15.13 1.58
C TYR A 513 -44.61 14.57 0.18
N VAL A 514 -45.11 13.36 -0.07
CA VAL A 514 -44.90 12.63 -1.31
C VAL A 514 -46.22 12.05 -1.79
N GLU A 515 -46.49 12.27 -3.07
CA GLU A 515 -47.64 11.75 -3.79
C GLU A 515 -47.15 10.76 -4.85
N VAL A 516 -47.79 9.60 -4.93
CA VAL A 516 -47.49 8.57 -5.94
C VAL A 516 -48.78 8.27 -6.69
N ILE A 517 -48.89 8.83 -7.89
CA ILE A 517 -50.01 8.63 -8.80
C ILE A 517 -49.63 7.44 -9.70
N SER A 518 -50.38 6.35 -9.68
CA SER A 518 -50.06 5.16 -10.49
C SER A 518 -51.26 4.61 -11.24
N LYS A 519 -50.99 4.05 -12.43
CA LYS A 519 -51.96 3.40 -13.30
C LYS A 519 -51.36 2.10 -13.85
N HIS A 520 -51.73 0.97 -13.25
CA HIS A 520 -51.55 -0.35 -13.87
C HIS A 520 -52.56 -0.55 -15.00
N ASN A 521 -52.30 -1.42 -15.98
CA ASN A 521 -53.27 -1.70 -17.06
C ASN A 521 -54.60 -2.23 -16.49
N ASP A 522 -54.54 -3.23 -15.60
CA ASP A 522 -55.70 -3.97 -15.06
C ASP A 522 -56.51 -3.25 -13.97
N ASP A 523 -56.13 -2.02 -13.58
CA ASP A 523 -56.76 -1.27 -12.49
C ASP A 523 -57.00 0.20 -12.86
N LYS A 524 -57.66 0.97 -11.99
CA LYS A 524 -57.85 2.42 -12.15
C LYS A 524 -56.57 3.21 -11.84
N GLN A 525 -56.61 4.52 -12.09
CA GLN A 525 -55.58 5.44 -11.59
C GLN A 525 -55.83 5.71 -10.10
N HIS A 526 -54.79 5.59 -9.30
CA HIS A 526 -54.83 5.75 -7.85
C HIS A 526 -53.73 6.70 -7.39
N VAL A 527 -54.06 7.56 -6.42
CA VAL A 527 -53.09 8.41 -5.72
C VAL A 527 -52.82 7.79 -4.36
N TRP A 528 -51.55 7.57 -4.05
CA TRP A 528 -51.04 7.25 -2.71
C TRP A 528 -50.38 8.50 -2.14
N GLU A 529 -50.58 8.80 -0.85
CA GLU A 529 -50.09 10.02 -0.20
C GLU A 529 -49.55 9.72 1.21
N SER A 530 -48.38 10.29 1.58
CA SER A 530 -47.80 10.13 2.93
C SER A 530 -46.75 11.18 3.29
N LYS A 531 -46.60 11.42 4.60
CA LYS A 531 -45.59 12.29 5.25
C LYS A 531 -44.54 11.50 6.05
N ALA A 532 -44.45 10.18 5.86
CA ALA A 532 -43.61 9.25 6.63
C ALA A 532 -43.88 9.22 8.16
N ASP A 533 -45.03 9.75 8.61
CA ASP A 533 -45.48 9.78 10.02
C ASP A 533 -45.97 8.41 10.57
N GLY A 534 -45.77 7.34 9.79
CA GLY A 534 -46.26 5.99 10.05
C GLY A 534 -47.60 5.67 9.39
N ALA A 535 -48.22 6.62 8.67
CA ALA A 535 -49.47 6.42 7.93
C ALA A 535 -49.33 6.77 6.43
N PHE A 536 -50.28 6.30 5.64
CA PHE A 536 -50.50 6.71 4.25
C PHE A 536 -51.98 6.59 3.91
N ALA A 537 -52.46 7.35 2.92
CA ALA A 537 -53.81 7.21 2.36
C ALA A 537 -53.75 6.82 0.88
N ILE A 538 -54.86 6.25 0.36
CA ILE A 538 -55.02 5.92 -1.06
C ILE A 538 -56.42 6.31 -1.54
N SER A 539 -56.49 7.14 -2.57
CA SER A 539 -57.73 7.58 -3.24
C SER A 539 -57.83 7.01 -4.67
N GLU A 540 -59.03 7.08 -5.27
CA GLU A 540 -59.20 6.95 -6.73
C GLU A 540 -58.97 8.33 -7.36
N ASP A 541 -58.14 8.41 -8.39
CA ASP A 541 -57.80 9.70 -8.99
C ASP A 541 -58.93 10.21 -9.89
N THR A 542 -59.39 11.42 -9.60
CA THR A 542 -60.44 12.11 -10.37
C THR A 542 -60.05 13.55 -10.71
N TRP A 543 -58.77 13.93 -10.57
CA TRP A 543 -58.33 15.32 -10.73
C TRP A 543 -57.05 15.48 -11.57
N ASN A 544 -56.09 14.56 -11.48
CA ASN A 544 -54.87 14.65 -12.30
C ASN A 544 -55.14 14.21 -13.75
N GLU A 545 -54.19 14.52 -14.63
CA GLU A 545 -54.21 14.01 -16.00
C GLU A 545 -54.11 12.47 -16.02
N PRO A 546 -54.83 11.77 -16.92
CA PRO A 546 -54.70 10.33 -17.07
C PRO A 546 -53.28 9.95 -17.53
N LEU A 547 -52.56 9.18 -16.71
CA LEU A 547 -51.19 8.76 -16.99
C LEU A 547 -51.07 7.78 -18.18
N GLY A 548 -52.18 7.14 -18.56
CA GLY A 548 -52.23 6.03 -19.53
C GLY A 548 -51.77 4.72 -18.88
N ARG A 549 -50.48 4.64 -18.55
CA ARG A 549 -49.82 3.54 -17.84
C ARG A 549 -48.54 4.06 -17.17
N GLY A 550 -48.16 3.48 -16.02
CA GLY A 550 -46.92 3.81 -15.31
C GLY A 550 -47.19 4.55 -14.00
N THR A 551 -46.24 5.38 -13.57
CA THR A 551 -46.32 6.14 -12.29
C THR A 551 -45.79 7.56 -12.46
N GLU A 552 -46.38 8.50 -11.73
CA GLU A 552 -45.82 9.84 -11.48
C GLU A 552 -45.62 10.00 -9.97
N ILE A 553 -44.40 10.30 -9.55
CA ILE A 553 -44.00 10.55 -8.16
C ILE A 553 -43.74 12.05 -8.02
N ARG A 554 -44.49 12.73 -7.15
CA ARG A 554 -44.33 14.15 -6.85
C ARG A 554 -43.74 14.32 -5.46
N LEU A 555 -42.60 15.01 -5.41
CA LEU A 555 -41.85 15.32 -4.21
C LEU A 555 -42.08 16.78 -3.84
N HIS A 556 -42.77 17.04 -2.73
CA HIS A 556 -42.95 18.38 -2.18
C HIS A 556 -41.72 18.69 -1.32
N LEU A 557 -40.77 19.43 -1.90
CA LEU A 557 -39.41 19.57 -1.35
C LEU A 557 -39.37 20.43 -0.09
N ARG A 558 -38.49 20.06 0.84
CA ARG A 558 -38.17 20.83 2.04
C ARG A 558 -37.52 22.17 1.69
N ASP A 559 -37.64 23.14 2.60
CA ASP A 559 -36.95 24.42 2.47
C ASP A 559 -35.42 24.30 2.48
N GLU A 560 -34.87 23.28 3.15
CA GLU A 560 -33.44 22.93 3.11
C GLU A 560 -33.00 22.21 1.82
N ALA A 561 -33.94 21.79 0.97
CA ALA A 561 -33.71 20.94 -0.21
C ALA A 561 -33.93 21.69 -1.54
N GLN A 562 -33.95 23.03 -1.50
CA GLN A 562 -34.21 23.86 -2.68
C GLN A 562 -33.11 23.76 -3.77
N GLU A 563 -31.92 23.22 -3.47
CA GLU A 563 -30.90 22.91 -4.49
C GLU A 563 -31.41 21.97 -5.59
N TYR A 564 -32.35 21.07 -5.28
CA TYR A 564 -32.95 20.16 -6.27
C TYR A 564 -34.05 20.83 -7.11
N LEU A 565 -34.29 22.14 -6.94
CA LEU A 565 -35.05 22.97 -7.88
C LEU A 565 -34.14 23.60 -8.97
N GLU A 566 -32.83 23.34 -8.94
CA GLU A 566 -31.90 23.76 -9.98
C GLU A 566 -31.72 22.70 -11.06
N GLU A 567 -31.87 23.11 -12.31
CA GLU A 567 -31.77 22.21 -13.48
C GLU A 567 -30.35 21.62 -13.61
N GLY A 568 -29.32 22.43 -13.34
CA GLY A 568 -27.91 21.99 -13.33
C GLY A 568 -27.63 20.90 -12.30
N LYS A 569 -28.07 21.08 -11.05
CA LYS A 569 -27.96 20.07 -9.99
C LYS A 569 -28.60 18.75 -10.44
N LEU A 570 -29.82 18.76 -10.96
CA LEU A 570 -30.49 17.53 -11.42
C LEU A 570 -29.77 16.88 -12.62
N LYS A 571 -29.29 17.68 -13.58
CA LYS A 571 -28.49 17.21 -14.72
C LYS A 571 -27.22 16.49 -14.26
N ASP A 572 -26.49 17.05 -13.30
CA ASP A 572 -25.28 16.45 -12.73
C ASP A 572 -25.57 15.18 -11.93
N LEU A 573 -26.70 15.10 -11.22
CA LEU A 573 -27.12 13.89 -10.52
C LEU A 573 -27.47 12.75 -11.47
N VAL A 574 -28.20 13.03 -12.56
CA VAL A 574 -28.50 12.03 -13.60
C VAL A 574 -27.20 11.56 -14.26
N LYS A 575 -26.29 12.48 -14.62
CA LYS A 575 -24.96 12.16 -15.17
C LYS A 575 -24.03 11.44 -14.19
N ARG A 576 -24.20 11.60 -12.87
CA ARG A 576 -23.39 10.88 -11.86
C ARG A 576 -23.90 9.46 -11.61
N TYR A 577 -25.22 9.29 -11.47
CA TYR A 577 -25.81 8.06 -10.94
C TYR A 577 -26.55 7.20 -11.97
N SER A 578 -27.01 7.80 -13.08
CA SER A 578 -27.96 7.20 -14.03
C SER A 578 -27.54 7.29 -15.50
N GLU A 579 -26.32 7.75 -15.79
CA GLU A 579 -25.72 7.92 -17.13
C GLU A 579 -25.93 6.70 -18.06
N PHE A 580 -25.98 5.50 -17.49
CA PHE A 580 -26.01 4.22 -18.22
C PHE A 580 -27.26 3.38 -17.99
N ILE A 581 -28.36 3.99 -17.51
CA ILE A 581 -29.69 3.38 -17.47
C ILE A 581 -30.19 3.11 -18.90
N ASN A 582 -30.84 1.97 -19.11
CA ASN A 582 -31.17 1.43 -20.44
C ASN A 582 -32.32 2.17 -21.16
N PHE A 583 -33.00 3.10 -20.47
CA PHE A 583 -34.14 3.84 -20.99
C PHE A 583 -33.81 5.34 -21.04
N PRO A 584 -34.30 6.08 -22.04
CA PRO A 584 -34.04 7.51 -22.14
C PRO A 584 -34.63 8.27 -20.95
N ILE A 585 -33.82 9.11 -20.34
CA ILE A 585 -34.14 10.00 -19.23
C ILE A 585 -34.20 11.42 -19.80
N TYR A 586 -35.40 12.00 -19.78
CA TYR A 586 -35.63 13.37 -20.22
C TYR A 586 -35.81 14.32 -19.04
N ILE A 587 -35.28 15.55 -19.15
CA ILE A 587 -35.60 16.65 -18.24
C ILE A 587 -36.35 17.75 -19.00
N TRP A 588 -37.33 18.38 -18.34
CA TRP A 588 -38.04 19.54 -18.87
C TRP A 588 -37.18 20.79 -18.64
N GLY A 589 -36.31 21.10 -19.60
CA GLY A 589 -35.31 22.16 -19.51
C GLY A 589 -35.71 23.45 -20.23
N SER A 590 -35.10 24.57 -19.84
CA SER A 590 -35.31 25.89 -20.48
C SER A 590 -34.15 26.26 -21.40
N LYS A 591 -34.45 26.76 -22.60
CA LYS A 591 -33.48 27.08 -23.66
C LYS A 591 -33.76 28.45 -24.25
N GLU A 592 -32.78 29.34 -24.18
CA GLU A 592 -32.84 30.64 -24.85
C GLU A 592 -32.59 30.48 -26.36
N ILE A 593 -33.44 31.08 -27.18
CA ILE A 593 -33.26 31.19 -28.63
C ILE A 593 -33.41 32.67 -29.04
N ASP A 594 -32.47 33.17 -29.85
CA ASP A 594 -32.58 34.49 -30.48
C ASP A 594 -33.73 34.46 -31.51
N VAL A 595 -34.81 35.19 -31.26
CA VAL A 595 -35.92 35.41 -32.19
C VAL A 595 -35.82 36.81 -32.78
N ASP A 596 -35.77 36.92 -34.10
CA ASP A 596 -35.75 38.18 -34.84
C ASP A 596 -37.14 38.81 -34.89
N VAL A 597 -37.42 39.77 -33.99
CA VAL A 597 -38.68 40.53 -33.95
C VAL A 597 -38.52 41.82 -34.74
N PRO A 598 -39.44 42.22 -35.64
CA PRO A 598 -39.37 43.53 -36.29
C PRO A 598 -39.44 44.65 -35.25
N ALA A 599 -38.60 45.67 -35.38
CA ALA A 599 -38.63 46.82 -34.48
C ALA A 599 -39.73 47.81 -34.91
N ASP A 600 -40.80 47.90 -34.12
CA ASP A 600 -41.74 49.02 -34.18
C ASP A 600 -41.08 50.28 -33.59
N GLU A 601 -41.28 51.42 -34.26
CA GLU A 601 -40.83 52.75 -33.81
C GLU A 601 -41.96 53.42 -33.00
N ASP A 602 -41.84 53.43 -31.66
CA ASP A 602 -42.31 54.51 -30.75
C ASP A 602 -42.32 54.07 -29.27
N GLU A 603 -41.38 54.57 -28.46
CA GLU A 603 -41.61 55.37 -27.22
C GLU A 603 -40.26 55.63 -26.50
N SER A 604 -40.20 56.63 -25.61
CA SER A 604 -38.96 57.33 -25.23
C SER A 604 -38.74 57.50 -23.71
N ASN A 605 -37.57 58.05 -23.33
CA ASN A 605 -37.17 58.55 -22.00
C ASN A 605 -36.87 57.45 -20.93
N ASP A 606 -35.92 57.60 -19.99
CA ASP A 606 -34.74 58.49 -19.93
C ASP A 606 -33.73 58.04 -18.84
N GLU A 607 -32.62 58.79 -18.72
CA GLU A 607 -31.79 59.02 -17.51
C GLU A 607 -30.74 57.99 -17.00
N GLU A 608 -29.48 58.47 -16.98
CA GLU A 608 -28.37 58.27 -16.02
C GLU A 608 -27.57 56.93 -15.90
N ALA A 609 -26.41 56.91 -16.59
CA ALA A 609 -25.12 56.37 -16.12
C ALA A 609 -24.36 57.49 -15.32
N PRO A 610 -23.11 57.38 -14.78
CA PRO A 610 -21.95 56.50 -15.08
C PRO A 610 -21.21 56.01 -13.77
N PRO A 611 -19.88 55.72 -13.66
CA PRO A 611 -18.77 55.62 -14.64
C PRO A 611 -17.87 54.37 -14.54
N GLU A 612 -16.71 54.44 -15.21
CA GLU A 612 -15.85 53.37 -15.73
C GLU A 612 -14.55 53.09 -14.92
N SER A 613 -13.82 52.04 -15.33
CA SER A 613 -12.34 51.97 -15.38
C SER A 613 -11.94 50.94 -16.45
N SER A 614 -11.46 51.33 -17.65
CA SER A 614 -10.03 51.45 -18.04
C SER A 614 -9.20 50.16 -17.85
N SER A 615 -8.37 49.66 -18.78
CA SER A 615 -7.79 50.15 -20.06
C SER A 615 -7.39 48.93 -20.94
N GLU A 616 -7.44 48.93 -22.29
CA GLU A 616 -6.44 49.42 -23.28
C GLU A 616 -5.02 48.82 -23.11
N GLU A 617 -4.17 48.65 -24.14
CA GLU A 617 -4.29 48.90 -25.61
C GLU A 617 -4.85 47.63 -26.34
N GLU A 618 -4.58 47.17 -27.58
CA GLU A 618 -3.62 47.41 -28.70
C GLU A 618 -4.28 46.94 -30.05
N GLU A 619 -3.63 47.11 -31.21
CA GLU A 619 -4.19 46.97 -32.59
C GLU A 619 -3.38 46.00 -33.50
N ASP A 620 -3.93 45.53 -34.64
CA ASP A 620 -3.38 45.87 -35.99
C ASP A 620 -4.29 45.43 -37.18
N ASP A 621 -3.97 45.94 -38.37
CA ASP A 621 -4.76 46.08 -39.62
C ASP A 621 -4.96 44.80 -40.48
N ALA A 622 -6.03 44.79 -41.32
CA ALA A 622 -5.93 44.57 -42.78
C ALA A 622 -7.28 44.48 -43.55
N GLU A 623 -7.50 45.47 -44.42
CA GLU A 623 -8.26 45.48 -45.70
C GLU A 623 -9.79 45.25 -45.78
N LYS A 624 -10.42 46.12 -46.59
CA LYS A 624 -11.85 46.12 -46.97
C LYS A 624 -12.11 45.37 -48.28
N SER A 625 -13.37 44.97 -48.48
CA SER A 625 -14.03 45.09 -49.80
C SER A 625 -15.46 45.61 -49.63
N GLU A 626 -15.91 46.47 -50.54
CA GLU A 626 -17.20 47.21 -50.49
C GLU A 626 -18.24 46.62 -51.47
N ASP A 627 -19.48 47.14 -51.41
CA ASP A 627 -20.68 46.82 -52.21
C ASP A 627 -21.28 45.40 -52.01
N ASP A 628 -22.61 45.18 -52.00
CA ASP A 628 -23.75 45.99 -52.48
C ASP A 628 -24.89 46.12 -51.42
N GLU A 629 -25.72 47.17 -51.52
CA GLU A 629 -26.90 47.36 -50.67
C GLU A 629 -28.12 46.51 -51.09
N ALA A 630 -28.81 45.93 -50.10
CA ALA A 630 -30.21 45.51 -50.22
C ALA A 630 -30.94 45.71 -48.88
N GLU A 631 -32.05 46.44 -48.88
CA GLU A 631 -32.80 46.79 -47.67
C GLU A 631 -33.20 45.53 -46.87
N LYS A 632 -32.70 45.43 -45.63
CA LYS A 632 -33.27 44.57 -44.60
C LYS A 632 -33.89 45.44 -43.51
N SER A 633 -35.15 45.16 -43.18
CA SER A 633 -35.82 45.70 -42.01
C SER A 633 -35.00 45.41 -40.76
N LYS A 634 -34.90 46.40 -39.85
CA LYS A 634 -34.24 46.21 -38.55
C LYS A 634 -35.06 45.22 -37.71
N THR A 635 -34.61 43.97 -37.66
CA THR A 635 -35.05 43.03 -36.63
C THR A 635 -34.21 43.22 -35.37
N LYS A 636 -34.89 43.28 -34.22
CA LYS A 636 -34.28 43.23 -32.90
C LYS A 636 -34.31 41.78 -32.46
N LYS A 637 -33.13 41.20 -32.22
CA LYS A 637 -33.02 39.90 -31.57
C LYS A 637 -33.55 39.99 -30.15
N VAL A 638 -34.60 39.23 -29.86
CA VAL A 638 -35.17 39.05 -28.52
C VAL A 638 -34.92 37.61 -28.12
N LYS A 639 -34.34 37.38 -26.94
CA LYS A 639 -34.18 36.04 -26.40
C LYS A 639 -35.53 35.50 -25.93
N GLU A 640 -36.06 34.50 -26.62
CA GLU A 640 -37.24 33.77 -26.17
C GLU A 640 -36.81 32.49 -25.44
N THR A 641 -37.37 32.24 -24.26
CA THR A 641 -37.11 31.03 -23.48
C THR A 641 -38.11 29.94 -23.85
N ILE A 642 -37.71 29.01 -24.71
CA ILE A 642 -38.49 27.84 -25.07
C ILE A 642 -38.20 26.71 -24.09
N TYR A 643 -39.21 25.90 -23.75
CA TYR A 643 -39.06 24.72 -22.91
C TYR A 643 -39.19 23.45 -23.77
N GLU A 644 -38.23 22.53 -23.63
CA GLU A 644 -38.22 21.26 -24.36
C GLU A 644 -37.73 20.09 -23.49
N TRP A 645 -37.99 18.86 -23.94
CA TRP A 645 -37.52 17.64 -23.28
C TRP A 645 -36.09 17.33 -23.73
N GLU A 646 -35.10 17.66 -22.90
CA GLU A 646 -33.68 17.37 -23.15
C GLU A 646 -33.34 15.94 -22.70
N LEU A 647 -32.68 15.16 -23.56
CA LEU A 647 -32.19 13.82 -23.24
C LEU A 647 -30.88 13.90 -22.45
N LEU A 648 -30.81 13.24 -21.30
CA LEU A 648 -29.65 13.31 -20.39
C LEU A 648 -28.68 12.12 -20.45
N ASN A 649 -29.06 11.01 -21.08
CA ASN A 649 -28.26 9.80 -21.21
C ASN A 649 -28.16 9.33 -22.67
N ASP A 650 -27.37 10.05 -23.47
CA ASP A 650 -27.05 9.69 -24.86
C ASP A 650 -25.91 8.65 -24.98
N VAL A 651 -25.03 8.59 -23.98
CA VAL A 651 -23.87 7.68 -23.95
C VAL A 651 -24.31 6.23 -23.70
N LYS A 652 -24.00 5.34 -24.65
CA LYS A 652 -24.36 3.91 -24.56
C LYS A 652 -23.38 3.14 -23.67
N ALA A 653 -23.91 2.20 -22.88
CA ALA A 653 -23.12 1.27 -22.07
C ALA A 653 -22.36 0.24 -22.93
N ILE A 654 -21.20 0.63 -23.48
CA ILE A 654 -20.42 -0.18 -24.44
C ILE A 654 -19.96 -1.54 -23.90
N TRP A 655 -19.79 -1.67 -22.57
CA TRP A 655 -19.29 -2.89 -21.91
C TRP A 655 -20.31 -4.04 -21.85
N LEU A 656 -21.55 -3.79 -22.28
CA LEU A 656 -22.61 -4.79 -22.39
C LEU A 656 -22.70 -5.41 -23.80
N ARG A 657 -22.02 -4.82 -24.79
CA ARG A 657 -21.93 -5.31 -26.18
C ARG A 657 -20.71 -6.19 -26.36
N SER A 658 -20.68 -6.99 -27.43
CA SER A 658 -19.46 -7.70 -27.80
C SER A 658 -18.33 -6.69 -28.09
N PRO A 659 -17.09 -6.89 -27.60
CA PRO A 659 -15.98 -5.99 -27.93
C PRO A 659 -15.70 -5.82 -29.43
N LYS A 660 -16.23 -6.74 -30.27
CA LYS A 660 -16.15 -6.72 -31.74
C LYS A 660 -17.24 -5.88 -32.42
N GLU A 661 -18.28 -5.47 -31.69
CA GLU A 661 -19.43 -4.73 -32.19
C GLU A 661 -19.35 -3.23 -31.88
N VAL A 662 -18.37 -2.82 -31.07
CA VAL A 662 -18.15 -1.42 -30.64
C VAL A 662 -17.04 -0.81 -31.50
N THR A 663 -17.30 0.35 -32.09
CA THR A 663 -16.31 1.03 -32.96
C THR A 663 -15.35 1.91 -32.17
N GLU A 664 -14.24 2.34 -32.79
CA GLU A 664 -13.26 3.23 -32.13
C GLU A 664 -13.88 4.57 -31.72
N GLU A 665 -14.80 5.12 -32.54
CA GLU A 665 -15.51 6.35 -32.24
C GLU A 665 -16.45 6.19 -31.03
N GLU A 666 -17.01 4.99 -30.83
CA GLU A 666 -17.79 4.68 -29.63
C GLU A 666 -16.92 4.51 -28.38
N TYR A 667 -15.75 3.87 -28.48
CA TYR A 667 -14.77 3.85 -27.38
C TYR A 667 -14.24 5.24 -27.04
N THR A 668 -14.01 6.09 -28.06
CA THR A 668 -13.53 7.46 -27.91
C THR A 668 -14.58 8.33 -27.21
N LYS A 669 -15.82 8.38 -27.72
CA LYS A 669 -16.92 9.12 -27.07
C LYS A 669 -17.18 8.66 -25.63
N PHE A 670 -17.07 7.36 -25.39
CA PHE A 670 -17.19 6.79 -24.05
C PHE A 670 -16.06 7.24 -23.11
N TYR A 671 -14.82 7.32 -23.62
CA TYR A 671 -13.69 7.86 -22.87
C TYR A 671 -13.90 9.33 -22.47
N HIS A 672 -14.38 10.19 -23.38
CA HIS A 672 -14.64 11.61 -23.07
C HIS A 672 -15.69 11.80 -21.97
N SER A 673 -16.83 11.10 -22.02
CA SER A 673 -17.85 11.19 -20.95
C SER A 673 -17.32 10.67 -19.60
N LEU A 674 -16.51 9.61 -19.63
CA LEU A 674 -15.90 9.02 -18.45
C LEU A 674 -14.85 9.95 -17.81
N ALA A 675 -13.99 10.56 -18.62
CA ALA A 675 -12.94 11.49 -18.19
C ALA A 675 -13.50 12.87 -17.80
N LYS A 676 -14.72 13.22 -18.26
CA LYS A 676 -15.28 14.58 -18.25
C LYS A 676 -14.43 15.61 -19.00
N ASP A 677 -13.68 15.13 -19.99
CA ASP A 677 -12.81 15.96 -20.83
C ASP A 677 -13.46 16.21 -22.19
N PHE A 678 -13.55 17.49 -22.55
CA PHE A 678 -14.12 17.97 -23.81
C PHE A 678 -13.04 18.22 -24.88
N SER A 679 -11.78 17.88 -24.62
CA SER A 679 -10.75 17.82 -25.66
C SER A 679 -11.06 16.75 -26.71
N ASP A 680 -10.58 16.93 -27.94
CA ASP A 680 -10.64 15.91 -29.00
C ASP A 680 -9.55 14.82 -28.87
N ASP A 681 -8.79 14.80 -27.76
CA ASP A 681 -7.66 13.87 -27.58
C ASP A 681 -8.15 12.42 -27.32
N LYS A 682 -8.04 11.56 -28.34
CA LYS A 682 -8.34 10.12 -28.24
C LYS A 682 -7.57 9.43 -27.09
N PRO A 683 -8.14 8.39 -26.43
CA PRO A 683 -7.40 7.54 -25.51
C PRO A 683 -6.26 6.80 -26.23
N MET A 684 -5.09 6.72 -25.59
CA MET A 684 -3.89 6.11 -26.17
C MET A 684 -4.04 4.60 -26.43
N SER A 685 -4.81 3.91 -25.59
CA SER A 685 -5.18 2.50 -25.77
C SER A 685 -6.34 2.13 -24.84
N TRP A 686 -7.02 1.02 -25.13
CA TRP A 686 -8.09 0.50 -24.27
C TRP A 686 -8.11 -1.03 -24.18
N SER A 687 -8.71 -1.54 -23.11
CA SER A 687 -8.93 -2.97 -22.87
C SER A 687 -10.35 -3.22 -22.39
N HIS A 688 -11.20 -3.66 -23.31
CA HIS A 688 -12.55 -4.14 -23.03
C HIS A 688 -12.50 -5.67 -22.86
N PHE A 689 -12.93 -6.19 -21.70
CA PHE A 689 -12.97 -7.62 -21.44
C PHE A 689 -14.06 -8.03 -20.43
N ASN A 690 -14.57 -9.25 -20.63
CA ASN A 690 -15.39 -9.96 -19.64
C ASN A 690 -14.50 -10.92 -18.84
N ALA A 691 -14.89 -11.18 -17.60
CA ALA A 691 -14.04 -11.82 -16.60
C ALA A 691 -14.80 -12.88 -15.79
N GLU A 692 -15.02 -14.05 -16.38
CA GLU A 692 -15.73 -15.20 -15.79
C GLU A 692 -14.97 -15.90 -14.63
N GLY A 693 -15.65 -16.77 -13.88
CA GLY A 693 -15.11 -17.55 -12.74
C GLY A 693 -15.76 -17.16 -11.40
N ASP A 694 -15.03 -17.31 -10.28
CA ASP A 694 -15.48 -17.02 -8.89
C ASP A 694 -16.13 -15.63 -8.67
N VAL A 695 -15.85 -14.70 -9.59
CA VAL A 695 -16.47 -13.39 -9.69
C VAL A 695 -16.64 -13.11 -11.18
N GLU A 696 -17.88 -12.88 -11.60
CA GLU A 696 -18.19 -12.40 -12.94
C GLU A 696 -18.27 -10.87 -12.95
N PHE A 697 -17.54 -10.24 -13.87
CA PHE A 697 -17.65 -8.82 -14.15
C PHE A 697 -17.25 -8.50 -15.60
N LYS A 698 -17.64 -7.32 -16.04
CA LYS A 698 -17.37 -6.73 -17.35
C LYS A 698 -16.59 -5.44 -17.10
N ALA A 699 -15.52 -5.17 -17.84
CA ALA A 699 -14.67 -4.01 -17.58
C ALA A 699 -14.13 -3.39 -18.88
N VAL A 700 -13.97 -2.06 -18.84
CA VAL A 700 -13.28 -1.29 -19.87
C VAL A 700 -12.26 -0.39 -19.17
N LEU A 701 -10.99 -0.54 -19.55
CA LEU A 701 -9.88 0.28 -19.09
C LEU A 701 -9.33 1.11 -20.24
N PHE A 702 -8.87 2.32 -19.96
CA PHE A 702 -8.27 3.26 -20.91
C PHE A 702 -6.92 3.77 -20.38
N VAL A 703 -5.98 3.95 -21.31
CA VAL A 703 -4.77 4.74 -21.08
C VAL A 703 -5.06 6.16 -21.59
N PRO A 704 -5.08 7.20 -20.73
CA PRO A 704 -5.20 8.57 -21.20
C PRO A 704 -4.00 8.98 -22.08
N PRO A 705 -4.18 9.95 -22.99
CA PRO A 705 -3.12 10.38 -23.92
C PRO A 705 -2.00 11.19 -23.24
N LYS A 706 -2.29 11.81 -22.09
CA LYS A 706 -1.39 12.63 -21.27
C LYS A 706 -1.57 12.27 -19.79
N ALA A 707 -0.56 12.47 -18.97
CA ALA A 707 -0.67 12.33 -17.52
C ALA A 707 -1.39 13.54 -16.88
N PRO A 708 -2.30 13.35 -15.91
CA PRO A 708 -2.81 14.44 -15.09
C PRO A 708 -1.67 15.16 -14.36
N HIS A 709 -1.72 16.50 -14.32
CA HIS A 709 -0.66 17.33 -13.74
C HIS A 709 -0.39 17.00 -12.25
N ASP A 710 -1.43 16.62 -11.51
CA ASP A 710 -1.34 16.26 -10.09
C ASP A 710 -0.95 14.79 -9.83
N LEU A 711 -0.85 13.93 -10.87
CA LEU A 711 -0.74 12.46 -10.74
C LEU A 711 0.34 11.98 -9.76
N TYR A 712 1.48 12.66 -9.73
CA TYR A 712 2.63 12.31 -8.88
C TYR A 712 2.68 13.08 -7.55
N GLU A 713 1.99 14.22 -7.44
CA GLU A 713 1.82 14.98 -6.20
C GLU A 713 0.74 14.35 -5.32
N SER A 714 -0.39 14.02 -5.92
CA SER A 714 -1.53 13.39 -5.26
C SER A 714 -1.29 11.90 -4.93
N TYR A 715 -0.22 11.29 -5.47
CA TYR A 715 0.09 9.86 -5.39
C TYR A 715 -0.03 9.24 -3.99
N TYR A 716 0.52 9.88 -2.96
CA TYR A 716 0.43 9.36 -1.58
C TYR A 716 -0.85 9.78 -0.85
N ASN A 717 -1.39 10.96 -1.16
CA ASN A 717 -2.41 11.64 -0.37
C ASN A 717 -3.85 11.46 -0.89
N SER A 718 -4.03 11.20 -2.18
CA SER A 718 -5.34 10.96 -2.79
C SER A 718 -5.84 9.54 -2.54
N LYS A 719 -7.14 9.43 -2.29
CA LYS A 719 -7.92 8.17 -2.26
C LYS A 719 -8.82 8.00 -3.48
N LYS A 720 -8.84 8.96 -4.41
CA LYS A 720 -9.69 8.91 -5.61
C LYS A 720 -9.18 7.83 -6.56
N SER A 721 -10.08 6.94 -6.96
CA SER A 721 -9.82 5.94 -8.01
C SER A 721 -10.34 6.48 -9.34
N ASN A 722 -9.53 6.42 -10.39
CA ASN A 722 -9.99 6.75 -11.75
C ASN A 722 -10.81 5.61 -12.41
N LEU A 723 -11.08 4.53 -11.67
CA LEU A 723 -12.10 3.53 -12.02
C LEU A 723 -13.41 3.80 -11.26
N LYS A 724 -14.51 4.00 -12.01
CA LYS A 724 -15.89 3.99 -11.48
C LYS A 724 -16.36 2.54 -11.26
N LEU A 725 -16.92 2.21 -10.09
CA LEU A 725 -17.57 0.91 -9.87
C LEU A 725 -19.07 0.99 -10.15
N TYR A 726 -19.56 0.02 -10.92
CA TYR A 726 -20.97 -0.26 -11.15
C TYR A 726 -21.36 -1.65 -10.65
N VAL A 727 -22.60 -1.80 -10.23
CA VAL A 727 -23.23 -3.10 -9.99
C VAL A 727 -24.60 -3.10 -10.66
N ARG A 728 -24.78 -4.00 -11.62
CA ARG A 728 -25.97 -4.04 -12.50
C ARG A 728 -26.22 -2.68 -13.17
N ARG A 729 -25.16 -2.07 -13.70
CA ARG A 729 -25.17 -0.74 -14.36
C ARG A 729 -25.51 0.46 -13.46
N VAL A 730 -25.77 0.27 -12.17
CA VAL A 730 -25.96 1.38 -11.20
C VAL A 730 -24.61 1.78 -10.63
N PHE A 731 -24.30 3.09 -10.65
CA PHE A 731 -23.07 3.62 -10.05
C PHE A 731 -23.09 3.45 -8.53
N ILE A 732 -22.01 2.86 -8.00
CA ILE A 732 -21.84 2.61 -6.56
C ILE A 732 -20.92 3.68 -5.95
N SER A 733 -19.66 3.76 -6.40
CA SER A 733 -18.68 4.76 -5.94
C SER A 733 -17.43 4.77 -6.83
N ASP A 734 -16.71 5.90 -6.81
CA ASP A 734 -15.42 6.20 -7.42
C ASP A 734 -14.26 6.29 -6.38
N GLU A 735 -14.53 5.97 -5.12
CA GLU A 735 -13.58 6.08 -3.99
C GLU A 735 -12.92 4.73 -3.59
N PHE A 736 -12.75 3.82 -4.55
CA PHE A 736 -12.23 2.46 -4.31
C PHE A 736 -10.73 2.31 -4.62
N ASP A 737 -9.87 2.73 -3.69
CA ASP A 737 -8.41 2.51 -3.75
C ASP A 737 -8.00 1.01 -3.77
N GLU A 738 -8.91 0.09 -3.41
CA GLU A 738 -8.70 -1.35 -3.54
C GLU A 738 -8.75 -1.88 -5.00
N LEU A 739 -9.33 -1.19 -6.00
CA LEU A 739 -9.51 -1.78 -7.34
C LEU A 739 -8.25 -1.84 -8.21
N LEU A 740 -7.35 -0.86 -8.09
CA LEU A 740 -6.03 -0.84 -8.73
C LEU A 740 -4.92 -0.53 -7.71
N PRO A 741 -3.64 -0.83 -8.00
CA PRO A 741 -2.52 -0.33 -7.22
C PRO A 741 -2.21 1.12 -7.61
N LYS A 742 -1.57 1.90 -6.71
CA LYS A 742 -1.30 3.34 -6.92
C LYS A 742 -0.53 3.61 -8.22
N TYR A 743 0.45 2.77 -8.55
CA TYR A 743 1.21 2.85 -9.80
C TYR A 743 0.39 2.64 -11.09
N LEU A 744 -0.90 2.27 -11.02
CA LEU A 744 -1.84 2.22 -12.16
C LEU A 744 -3.01 3.20 -12.04
N ASN A 745 -3.02 4.11 -11.06
CA ASN A 745 -4.17 5.01 -10.85
C ASN A 745 -4.35 6.07 -11.97
N PHE A 746 -3.41 6.16 -12.92
CA PHE A 746 -3.61 6.94 -14.16
C PHE A 746 -4.60 6.29 -15.14
N LEU A 747 -4.96 5.02 -14.95
CA LEU A 747 -5.93 4.33 -15.81
C LEU A 747 -7.36 4.77 -15.48
N LEU A 748 -8.01 5.37 -16.47
CA LEU A 748 -9.44 5.64 -16.46
C LEU A 748 -10.20 4.37 -16.85
N GLY A 749 -11.40 4.17 -16.30
CA GLY A 749 -12.20 3.01 -16.67
C GLY A 749 -13.43 2.77 -15.81
N LEU A 750 -14.06 1.62 -16.02
CA LEU A 750 -15.08 1.11 -15.12
C LEU A 750 -15.04 -0.41 -14.97
N VAL A 751 -15.73 -0.87 -13.94
CA VAL A 751 -16.03 -2.27 -13.67
C VAL A 751 -17.52 -2.38 -13.37
N ASP A 752 -18.26 -3.22 -14.10
CA ASP A 752 -19.65 -3.56 -13.81
C ASP A 752 -19.77 -5.04 -13.47
N SER A 753 -20.46 -5.37 -12.38
CA SER A 753 -20.65 -6.76 -11.95
C SER A 753 -22.11 -7.00 -11.55
N ASP A 754 -22.69 -8.08 -12.06
CA ASP A 754 -24.04 -8.50 -11.72
C ASP A 754 -24.14 -9.26 -10.38
N THR A 755 -22.97 -9.61 -9.79
CA THR A 755 -22.80 -10.59 -8.69
C THR A 755 -22.24 -10.04 -7.37
N LEU A 756 -21.81 -8.78 -7.30
CA LEU A 756 -21.25 -8.21 -6.07
C LEU A 756 -22.35 -7.93 -5.01
N PRO A 757 -22.14 -8.32 -3.74
CA PRO A 757 -23.07 -8.01 -2.66
C PRO A 757 -22.99 -6.53 -2.26
N LEU A 758 -24.07 -5.78 -2.53
CA LEU A 758 -24.22 -4.39 -2.09
C LEU A 758 -24.59 -4.31 -0.60
N ASN A 759 -24.15 -3.25 0.07
CA ASN A 759 -24.78 -2.84 1.32
C ASN A 759 -26.19 -2.24 1.06
N VAL A 760 -26.94 -1.99 2.13
CA VAL A 760 -28.34 -1.51 2.02
C VAL A 760 -28.42 -0.08 1.47
N SER A 761 -27.41 0.77 1.71
CA SER A 761 -27.36 2.14 1.15
C SER A 761 -26.94 2.20 -0.33
N ARG A 762 -26.39 1.10 -0.86
CA ARG A 762 -25.72 0.99 -2.17
C ARG A 762 -24.57 1.98 -2.41
N GLU A 763 -24.03 2.62 -1.37
CA GLU A 763 -22.89 3.56 -1.46
C GLU A 763 -21.55 2.86 -1.18
N MET A 764 -21.55 1.74 -0.46
CA MET A 764 -20.34 1.00 -0.09
C MET A 764 -20.48 -0.49 -0.38
N LEU A 765 -19.41 -1.12 -0.85
CA LEU A 765 -19.33 -2.58 -0.86
C LEU A 765 -19.09 -3.10 0.56
N GLN A 766 -19.71 -4.24 0.88
CA GLN A 766 -19.24 -5.07 1.99
C GLN A 766 -17.87 -5.65 1.60
N GLN A 767 -16.89 -5.66 2.51
CA GLN A 767 -15.53 -6.14 2.24
C GLN A 767 -15.55 -7.64 1.89
N HIS A 768 -15.53 -7.94 0.58
CA HIS A 768 -15.67 -9.28 0.05
C HIS A 768 -14.40 -9.76 -0.65
N SER A 769 -14.12 -11.07 -0.56
CA SER A 769 -12.98 -11.71 -1.23
C SER A 769 -12.91 -11.43 -2.73
N SER A 770 -14.08 -11.22 -3.36
CA SER A 770 -14.22 -10.87 -4.77
C SER A 770 -13.37 -9.68 -5.21
N LEU A 771 -13.23 -8.64 -4.38
CA LEU A 771 -12.44 -7.44 -4.73
C LEU A 771 -10.97 -7.78 -4.99
N LYS A 772 -10.40 -8.70 -4.22
CA LYS A 772 -9.00 -9.16 -4.39
C LYS A 772 -8.82 -9.98 -5.68
N THR A 773 -9.87 -10.64 -6.15
CA THR A 773 -9.91 -11.34 -7.44
C THR A 773 -10.11 -10.35 -8.60
N ILE A 774 -10.98 -9.36 -8.45
CA ILE A 774 -11.17 -8.25 -9.40
C ILE A 774 -9.84 -7.50 -9.60
N LYS A 775 -9.19 -7.02 -8.52
CA LYS A 775 -7.89 -6.32 -8.55
C LYS A 775 -6.83 -7.12 -9.33
N LYS A 776 -6.71 -8.43 -9.07
CA LYS A 776 -5.78 -9.32 -9.78
C LYS A 776 -6.08 -9.46 -11.28
N LYS A 777 -7.35 -9.60 -11.67
CA LYS A 777 -7.75 -9.67 -13.09
C LYS A 777 -7.54 -8.30 -13.79
N LEU A 778 -7.84 -7.18 -13.12
CA LEU A 778 -7.60 -5.82 -13.62
C LEU A 778 -6.12 -5.54 -13.85
N ILE A 779 -5.25 -5.72 -12.85
CA ILE A 779 -3.79 -5.54 -12.99
C ILE A 779 -3.23 -6.42 -14.11
N ARG A 780 -3.74 -7.65 -14.26
CA ARG A 780 -3.33 -8.53 -15.36
C ARG A 780 -3.63 -7.89 -16.71
N LYS A 781 -4.89 -7.50 -16.94
CA LYS A 781 -5.35 -6.92 -18.21
C LYS A 781 -4.74 -5.55 -18.51
N ALA A 782 -4.56 -4.70 -17.50
CA ALA A 782 -3.84 -3.42 -17.61
C ALA A 782 -2.41 -3.62 -18.12
N LEU A 783 -1.65 -4.53 -17.51
CA LEU A 783 -0.27 -4.80 -17.94
C LEU A 783 -0.19 -5.56 -19.28
N ASP A 784 -1.18 -6.38 -19.62
CA ASP A 784 -1.27 -7.00 -20.95
C ASP A 784 -1.64 -5.97 -22.04
N MET A 785 -2.45 -4.95 -21.72
CA MET A 785 -2.76 -3.80 -22.59
C MET A 785 -1.53 -2.91 -22.82
N ILE A 786 -0.84 -2.50 -21.76
CA ILE A 786 0.38 -1.68 -21.87
C ILE A 786 1.47 -2.42 -22.65
N ARG A 787 1.59 -3.75 -22.46
CA ARG A 787 2.47 -4.61 -23.27
C ARG A 787 2.06 -4.64 -24.75
N LYS A 788 0.77 -4.63 -25.08
CA LYS A 788 0.31 -4.57 -26.47
C LYS A 788 0.74 -3.27 -27.16
N ILE A 789 0.73 -2.13 -26.46
CA ILE A 789 1.26 -0.86 -26.99
C ILE A 789 2.76 -0.97 -27.33
N ALA A 790 3.54 -1.70 -26.52
CA ALA A 790 4.95 -1.98 -26.82
C ALA A 790 5.12 -2.93 -28.02
N GLU A 791 4.37 -4.04 -28.04
CA GLU A 791 4.49 -5.07 -29.09
C GLU A 791 3.97 -4.62 -30.46
N GLU A 792 3.17 -3.54 -30.52
CA GLU A 792 2.65 -2.94 -31.77
C GLU A 792 3.43 -1.68 -32.21
N ASP A 793 4.44 -1.20 -31.45
CA ASP A 793 5.28 -0.05 -31.85
C ASP A 793 6.39 -0.50 -32.83
N PRO A 794 6.38 -0.04 -34.11
CA PRO A 794 7.32 -0.51 -35.13
C PRO A 794 8.80 -0.27 -34.82
N ASP A 795 9.12 0.73 -33.98
CA ASP A 795 10.51 1.04 -33.63
C ASP A 795 11.12 0.05 -32.60
N GLU A 796 10.36 -0.82 -31.92
CA GLU A 796 10.93 -1.77 -30.94
C GLU A 796 11.55 -3.03 -31.59
N PHE A 797 11.08 -3.46 -32.77
CA PHE A 797 11.51 -4.74 -33.40
C PHE A 797 12.39 -4.60 -34.66
N SER A 798 12.70 -3.37 -35.10
CA SER A 798 13.25 -3.06 -36.44
C SER A 798 14.63 -3.64 -36.81
N ASP A 799 15.37 -4.24 -35.88
CA ASP A 799 16.70 -4.83 -36.12
C ASP A 799 16.66 -6.24 -36.76
N LYS A 800 15.49 -6.87 -36.89
CA LYS A 800 15.34 -8.16 -37.61
C LYS A 800 14.50 -8.03 -38.87
N GLU A 801 15.18 -8.25 -39.99
CA GLU A 801 14.67 -8.39 -41.35
C GLU A 801 13.87 -7.20 -41.91
N LYS A 802 14.59 -6.28 -42.55
CA LYS A 802 14.05 -5.40 -43.59
C LYS A 802 13.49 -6.22 -44.77
N LYS A 803 12.24 -6.70 -44.68
CA LYS A 803 11.46 -7.22 -45.80
C LYS A 803 9.96 -7.31 -45.48
N ALA A 804 9.15 -6.84 -46.43
CA ALA A 804 7.68 -6.98 -46.49
C ALA A 804 6.85 -6.30 -45.38
N ALA A 805 6.61 -5.00 -45.57
CA ALA A 805 5.26 -4.44 -45.48
C ALA A 805 5.13 -3.36 -46.57
N GLU A 806 3.94 -3.20 -47.15
CA GLU A 806 3.61 -2.10 -48.06
C GLU A 806 3.02 -0.93 -47.24
N LYS A 807 2.98 0.29 -47.77
CA LYS A 807 2.51 1.46 -47.01
C LYS A 807 1.01 1.41 -46.73
N SER A 808 0.62 1.06 -45.51
CA SER A 808 -0.65 1.47 -44.89
C SER A 808 -0.54 2.91 -44.36
N SER A 809 -1.65 3.62 -44.26
CA SER A 809 -1.75 4.87 -43.48
C SER A 809 -1.52 4.64 -41.98
N ASP A 810 -2.01 3.50 -41.50
CA ASP A 810 -2.24 3.20 -40.09
C ASP A 810 -0.94 2.86 -39.31
N ASP A 811 0.16 2.66 -40.03
CA ASP A 811 1.49 2.37 -39.46
C ASP A 811 2.22 3.64 -38.99
N ASP A 812 1.92 4.81 -39.58
CA ASP A 812 2.52 6.09 -39.17
C ASP A 812 1.87 6.63 -37.87
N GLU A 813 0.62 6.29 -37.56
CA GLU A 813 -0.04 6.69 -36.29
C GLU A 813 0.49 5.92 -35.06
N LYS A 814 0.76 4.62 -35.22
CA LYS A 814 1.24 3.74 -34.12
C LYS A 814 2.72 3.96 -33.78
N LYS A 815 3.45 4.66 -34.64
CA LYS A 815 4.90 4.80 -34.51
C LYS A 815 5.29 5.66 -33.31
N GLY A 816 6.11 5.09 -32.42
CA GLY A 816 6.51 5.76 -31.19
C GLY A 816 5.39 5.88 -30.16
N GLN A 817 4.26 5.18 -30.32
CA GLN A 817 3.15 5.19 -29.37
C GLN A 817 3.60 4.71 -27.98
N TYR A 818 4.51 3.73 -27.90
CA TYR A 818 5.08 3.31 -26.63
C TYR A 818 6.11 4.30 -26.07
N SER A 819 6.78 5.07 -26.95
CA SER A 819 7.64 6.17 -26.51
C SER A 819 6.82 7.32 -25.89
N ARG A 820 5.65 7.64 -26.46
CA ARG A 820 4.68 8.58 -25.85
C ARG A 820 4.20 8.05 -24.49
N PHE A 821 3.75 6.79 -24.43
CA PHE A 821 3.38 6.13 -23.17
C PHE A 821 4.48 6.23 -22.09
N TRP A 822 5.73 5.98 -22.48
CA TRP A 822 6.86 5.99 -21.55
C TRP A 822 7.18 7.38 -21.00
N ASN A 823 7.03 8.44 -21.80
CA ASN A 823 7.27 9.81 -21.34
C ASN A 823 6.26 10.24 -20.26
N GLU A 824 4.98 9.94 -20.46
CA GLU A 824 3.89 10.27 -19.51
C GLU A 824 3.90 9.36 -18.26
N PHE A 825 3.97 8.04 -18.48
CA PHE A 825 3.69 7.02 -17.46
C PHE A 825 4.89 6.14 -17.07
N GLY A 826 6.08 6.36 -17.65
CA GLY A 826 7.28 5.59 -17.34
C GLY A 826 7.67 5.65 -15.85
N LYS A 827 7.49 6.80 -15.21
CA LYS A 827 7.66 6.96 -13.75
C LYS A 827 6.69 6.06 -12.96
N SER A 828 5.45 5.93 -13.40
CA SER A 828 4.47 5.01 -12.82
C SER A 828 4.89 3.54 -13.00
N ILE A 829 5.42 3.13 -14.16
CA ILE A 829 5.97 1.77 -14.35
C ILE A 829 7.17 1.51 -13.42
N LYS A 830 8.06 2.50 -13.23
CA LYS A 830 9.20 2.43 -12.30
C LYS A 830 8.74 2.28 -10.83
N LEU A 831 7.71 3.02 -10.41
CA LEU A 831 7.09 2.86 -9.08
C LEU A 831 6.45 1.47 -8.91
N GLY A 832 5.81 0.92 -9.94
CA GLY A 832 5.26 -0.44 -9.91
C GLY A 832 6.31 -1.53 -9.65
N ILE A 833 7.55 -1.37 -10.12
CA ILE A 833 8.65 -2.29 -9.80
C ILE A 833 9.00 -2.24 -8.31
N ILE A 834 8.91 -1.06 -7.69
CA ILE A 834 9.18 -0.87 -6.26
C ILE A 834 8.07 -1.52 -5.44
N GLU A 835 6.81 -1.15 -5.71
CA GLU A 835 5.63 -1.58 -4.94
C GLU A 835 5.20 -3.04 -5.19
N ASP A 836 5.01 -3.46 -6.45
CA ASP A 836 4.42 -4.77 -6.77
C ASP A 836 5.48 -5.83 -7.07
N ALA A 837 5.92 -6.48 -5.98
CA ALA A 837 6.80 -7.64 -6.04
C ALA A 837 6.22 -8.85 -6.82
N THR A 838 4.91 -8.93 -7.04
CA THR A 838 4.24 -10.02 -7.76
C THR A 838 4.29 -9.81 -9.27
N ASN A 839 4.07 -8.57 -9.73
CA ASN A 839 4.12 -8.23 -11.16
C ASN A 839 5.48 -7.70 -11.63
N ARG A 840 6.46 -7.52 -10.73
CA ARG A 840 7.82 -7.03 -11.03
C ARG A 840 8.43 -7.58 -12.32
N ASN A 841 8.36 -8.89 -12.55
CA ASN A 841 8.95 -9.51 -13.75
C ASN A 841 8.19 -9.21 -15.06
N ARG A 842 6.90 -8.85 -14.98
CA ARG A 842 6.11 -8.37 -16.15
C ARG A 842 6.40 -6.89 -16.40
N LEU A 843 6.41 -6.09 -15.34
CA LEU A 843 6.77 -4.67 -15.37
C LEU A 843 8.20 -4.44 -15.88
N ALA A 844 9.15 -5.33 -15.58
CA ALA A 844 10.54 -5.16 -16.00
C ALA A 844 10.70 -5.17 -17.54
N LYS A 845 9.81 -5.88 -18.26
CA LYS A 845 9.77 -5.89 -19.73
C LYS A 845 9.22 -4.59 -20.34
N LEU A 846 8.50 -3.80 -19.54
CA LEU A 846 7.94 -2.50 -19.93
C LEU A 846 8.93 -1.34 -19.71
N LEU A 847 10.04 -1.57 -19.01
CA LEU A 847 11.08 -0.56 -18.76
C LEU A 847 11.78 -0.15 -20.07
N ARG A 848 11.99 1.16 -20.26
CA ARG A 848 12.80 1.71 -21.35
C ARG A 848 13.83 2.70 -20.80
N PHE A 849 15.02 2.72 -21.39
CA PHE A 849 16.11 3.59 -20.97
C PHE A 849 16.95 4.03 -22.16
N GLU A 850 17.70 5.12 -22.00
CA GLU A 850 18.76 5.45 -22.95
C GLU A 850 20.05 4.65 -22.66
N SER A 851 20.94 4.58 -23.64
CA SER A 851 22.21 3.87 -23.51
C SER A 851 23.32 4.48 -24.34
N SER A 852 24.56 4.12 -24.02
CA SER A 852 25.78 4.52 -24.72
C SER A 852 25.91 3.99 -26.16
N LYS A 853 24.83 3.46 -26.76
CA LYS A 853 24.75 2.93 -28.13
C LYS A 853 23.37 3.08 -28.79
N SER A 854 22.41 3.78 -28.16
CA SER A 854 21.07 3.96 -28.72
C SER A 854 20.86 5.33 -29.35
N ASP A 855 21.89 6.18 -29.40
CA ASP A 855 21.91 7.47 -30.11
C ASP A 855 20.74 8.40 -29.76
N GLY A 856 20.32 8.41 -28.49
CA GLY A 856 19.15 9.18 -28.03
C GLY A 856 17.84 8.41 -27.97
N LYS A 857 17.79 7.19 -28.52
CA LYS A 857 16.59 6.35 -28.48
C LYS A 857 16.47 5.60 -27.16
N LEU A 858 15.22 5.46 -26.73
CA LEU A 858 14.79 4.54 -25.68
C LEU A 858 14.96 3.09 -26.16
N ILE A 859 15.55 2.24 -25.32
CA ILE A 859 15.73 0.80 -25.56
C ILE A 859 15.13 -0.04 -24.43
N SER A 860 14.71 -1.27 -24.73
CA SER A 860 14.28 -2.24 -23.71
C SER A 860 15.44 -3.09 -23.18
N LEU A 861 15.24 -3.71 -22.01
CA LEU A 861 16.24 -4.60 -21.42
C LEU A 861 16.51 -5.85 -22.28
N ASP A 862 15.49 -6.34 -23.00
CA ASP A 862 15.64 -7.45 -23.95
C ASP A 862 16.50 -7.05 -25.16
N GLN A 863 16.34 -5.82 -25.68
CA GLN A 863 17.24 -5.26 -26.71
C GLN A 863 18.69 -5.14 -26.19
N TYR A 864 18.91 -4.64 -24.97
CA TYR A 864 20.26 -4.60 -24.38
C TYR A 864 20.87 -6.01 -24.28
N ILE A 865 20.11 -7.00 -23.80
CA ILE A 865 20.56 -8.39 -23.71
C ILE A 865 20.93 -8.95 -25.09
N SER A 866 20.17 -8.64 -26.14
CA SER A 866 20.48 -9.06 -27.51
C SER A 866 21.83 -8.52 -28.04
N ARG A 867 22.29 -7.37 -27.50
CA ARG A 867 23.55 -6.70 -27.87
C ARG A 867 24.70 -6.95 -26.87
N MET A 868 24.47 -7.73 -25.80
CA MET A 868 25.52 -8.12 -24.84
C MET A 868 26.65 -8.90 -25.52
N LYS A 869 27.88 -8.68 -25.05
CA LYS A 869 29.05 -9.36 -25.63
C LYS A 869 29.17 -10.80 -25.15
N SER A 870 29.71 -11.66 -26.01
CA SER A 870 30.08 -13.03 -25.62
C SER A 870 31.00 -13.01 -24.39
N GLY A 871 30.60 -13.70 -23.32
CA GLY A 871 31.29 -13.71 -22.02
C GLY A 871 30.93 -12.57 -21.06
N GLN A 872 30.11 -11.59 -21.47
CA GLN A 872 29.50 -10.62 -20.55
C GLN A 872 28.44 -11.32 -19.69
N LYS A 873 28.43 -11.03 -18.38
CA LYS A 873 27.49 -11.63 -17.42
C LYS A 873 26.50 -10.63 -16.84
N ASP A 874 26.94 -9.38 -16.74
CA ASP A 874 26.26 -8.34 -15.98
C ASP A 874 25.78 -7.23 -16.93
N ILE A 875 24.62 -6.65 -16.66
CA ILE A 875 24.10 -5.45 -17.33
C ILE A 875 24.80 -4.24 -16.70
N PHE A 876 25.52 -3.47 -17.50
CA PHE A 876 26.21 -2.27 -17.03
C PHE A 876 25.29 -1.05 -17.11
N TYR A 877 25.22 -0.30 -16.01
CA TYR A 877 24.44 0.95 -15.93
C TYR A 877 25.20 2.04 -15.15
N ILE A 878 24.79 3.28 -15.32
CA ILE A 878 25.30 4.44 -14.58
C ILE A 878 24.15 5.40 -14.24
N THR A 879 24.23 6.04 -13.08
CA THR A 879 23.19 6.90 -12.50
C THR A 879 23.71 8.32 -12.27
N GLY A 880 22.93 9.35 -12.62
CA GLY A 880 23.34 10.76 -12.56
C GLY A 880 22.16 11.72 -12.72
N SER A 881 22.43 13.00 -12.99
CA SER A 881 21.39 14.02 -13.17
C SER A 881 21.12 14.41 -14.63
N SER A 882 22.04 14.14 -15.56
CA SER A 882 21.79 14.31 -17.01
C SER A 882 22.59 13.30 -17.83
N LYS A 883 22.13 13.04 -19.05
CA LYS A 883 22.81 12.14 -20.01
C LYS A 883 24.19 12.66 -20.40
N GLU A 884 24.33 13.97 -20.61
CA GLU A 884 25.56 14.62 -21.07
C GLU A 884 26.67 14.51 -20.03
N GLN A 885 26.31 14.59 -18.75
CA GLN A 885 27.19 14.32 -17.61
C GLN A 885 27.61 12.84 -17.60
N LEU A 886 26.65 11.93 -17.76
CA LEU A 886 26.88 10.48 -17.74
C LEU A 886 27.76 10.02 -18.90
N GLU A 887 27.53 10.49 -20.11
CA GLU A 887 28.32 10.16 -21.29
C GLU A 887 29.78 10.61 -21.19
N LYS A 888 30.02 11.75 -20.54
CA LYS A 888 31.36 12.31 -20.31
C LYS A 888 32.06 11.72 -19.08
N SER A 889 31.37 10.88 -18.29
CA SER A 889 31.88 10.35 -17.03
C SER A 889 33.13 9.45 -17.21
N PRO A 890 34.18 9.63 -16.37
CA PRO A 890 35.39 8.80 -16.43
C PRO A 890 35.12 7.32 -16.10
N PHE A 891 34.00 7.02 -15.44
CA PHE A 891 33.58 5.65 -15.18
C PHE A 891 33.35 4.84 -16.47
N LEU A 892 33.15 5.50 -17.62
CA LEU A 892 32.87 4.85 -18.90
C LEU A 892 34.10 4.58 -19.78
N GLU A 893 35.29 5.12 -19.48
CA GLU A 893 36.43 5.13 -20.42
C GLU A 893 36.80 3.75 -20.99
N ARG A 894 37.21 2.81 -20.12
CA ARG A 894 37.64 1.46 -20.54
C ARG A 894 36.45 0.55 -20.90
N LEU A 895 35.21 0.95 -20.60
CA LEU A 895 33.98 0.32 -21.13
C LEU A 895 33.74 0.73 -22.58
N LYS A 896 33.74 2.04 -22.90
CA LYS A 896 33.66 2.60 -24.26
C LYS A 896 34.81 2.06 -25.14
N LYS A 897 36.04 2.06 -24.63
CA LYS A 897 37.22 1.49 -25.34
C LYS A 897 37.14 -0.02 -25.58
N LYS A 898 36.46 -0.77 -24.70
CA LYS A 898 36.12 -2.19 -24.92
C LYS A 898 34.79 -2.38 -25.66
N ASN A 899 34.13 -1.30 -26.09
CA ASN A 899 32.84 -1.26 -26.78
C ASN A 899 31.75 -2.08 -26.05
N TYR A 900 31.68 -1.95 -24.72
CA TYR A 900 30.52 -2.40 -23.94
C TYR A 900 29.39 -1.37 -24.07
N GLU A 901 28.16 -1.82 -23.91
CA GLU A 901 26.96 -0.97 -23.83
C GLU A 901 26.69 -0.66 -22.36
N VAL A 902 26.35 0.59 -22.03
CA VAL A 902 26.02 1.02 -20.67
C VAL A 902 24.70 1.78 -20.71
N ILE A 903 23.77 1.43 -19.82
CA ILE A 903 22.46 2.07 -19.69
C ILE A 903 22.60 3.37 -18.86
N PHE A 904 21.89 4.42 -19.27
CA PHE A 904 21.84 5.70 -18.56
C PHE A 904 20.54 5.81 -17.75
N PHE A 905 20.69 6.08 -16.46
CA PHE A 905 19.60 6.34 -15.52
C PHE A 905 19.69 7.79 -15.04
N THR A 906 18.71 8.60 -15.44
CA THR A 906 18.65 10.05 -15.23
C THR A 906 17.55 10.47 -14.26
N ASP A 907 16.53 9.65 -14.03
CA ASP A 907 15.48 9.95 -13.05
C ASP A 907 15.95 9.65 -11.62
N PRO A 908 15.60 10.46 -10.61
CA PRO A 908 15.82 10.14 -9.21
C PRO A 908 15.20 8.80 -8.77
N VAL A 909 14.08 8.38 -9.39
CA VAL A 909 13.43 7.09 -9.09
C VAL A 909 14.25 5.88 -9.55
N ASP A 910 15.18 6.02 -10.51
CA ASP A 910 16.00 4.91 -10.99
C ASP A 910 16.98 4.40 -9.90
N GLU A 911 17.46 5.27 -9.01
CA GLU A 911 18.30 4.87 -7.86
C GLU A 911 17.52 4.11 -6.78
N TYR A 912 16.19 4.22 -6.76
CA TYR A 912 15.31 3.37 -5.94
C TYR A 912 14.96 2.08 -6.68
N LEU A 913 14.61 2.17 -7.98
CA LEU A 913 14.31 1.04 -8.85
C LEU A 913 15.34 -0.10 -8.72
N MET A 914 16.62 0.27 -8.74
CA MET A 914 17.75 -0.67 -8.67
C MET A 914 18.00 -1.28 -7.28
N GLN A 915 17.22 -0.91 -6.25
CA GLN A 915 17.20 -1.60 -4.96
C GLN A 915 16.22 -2.79 -4.97
N TYR A 916 15.31 -2.85 -5.94
CA TYR A 916 14.30 -3.91 -6.09
C TYR A 916 14.54 -4.79 -7.32
N LEU A 917 15.14 -4.24 -8.38
CA LEU A 917 15.51 -4.95 -9.61
C LEU A 917 16.96 -5.48 -9.56
N MET A 918 17.18 -6.58 -8.82
CA MET A 918 18.52 -7.16 -8.61
C MET A 918 19.13 -7.82 -9.86
N ASP A 919 18.28 -8.49 -10.65
CA ASP A 919 18.63 -9.13 -11.91
C ASP A 919 17.43 -9.22 -12.86
N TYR A 920 17.72 -9.54 -14.12
CA TYR A 920 16.75 -9.63 -15.21
C TYR A 920 17.24 -10.67 -16.24
N GLU A 921 16.42 -11.68 -16.55
CA GLU A 921 16.75 -12.80 -17.46
C GLU A 921 18.14 -13.43 -17.17
N ASP A 922 18.37 -13.80 -15.90
CA ASP A 922 19.63 -14.30 -15.32
C ASP A 922 20.85 -13.33 -15.41
N LYS A 923 20.66 -12.07 -15.80
CA LYS A 923 21.73 -11.05 -15.84
C LYS A 923 21.64 -10.13 -14.64
N LYS A 924 22.72 -10.00 -13.88
CA LYS A 924 22.78 -9.10 -12.72
C LYS A 924 23.11 -7.68 -13.16
N PHE A 925 22.56 -6.69 -12.48
CA PHE A 925 22.92 -5.29 -12.74
C PHE A 925 24.21 -4.91 -12.00
N GLN A 926 25.09 -4.17 -12.66
CA GLN A 926 26.35 -3.67 -12.11
C GLN A 926 26.49 -2.18 -12.42
N ASN A 927 26.34 -1.33 -11.38
CA ASN A 927 26.60 0.10 -11.50
C ASN A 927 28.10 0.32 -11.75
N VAL A 928 28.45 1.12 -12.75
CA VAL A 928 29.84 1.42 -13.13
C VAL A 928 30.46 2.57 -12.32
N SER A 929 29.73 3.23 -11.42
CA SER A 929 30.28 4.12 -10.38
C SER A 929 30.57 3.40 -9.04
N LYS A 930 30.15 2.13 -8.91
CA LYS A 930 30.39 1.28 -7.73
C LYS A 930 31.63 0.41 -7.86
N GLU A 931 32.12 -0.08 -6.72
CA GLU A 931 33.15 -1.11 -6.67
C GLU A 931 32.67 -2.44 -7.30
N GLY A 932 33.62 -3.31 -7.68
CA GLY A 932 33.34 -4.70 -8.08
C GLY A 932 33.20 -4.96 -9.58
N LEU A 933 33.27 -3.94 -10.43
CA LEU A 933 33.24 -4.03 -11.90
C LEU A 933 34.29 -5.03 -12.45
N LYS A 934 33.91 -5.85 -13.45
CA LYS A 934 34.76 -6.94 -13.98
C LYS A 934 34.88 -6.92 -15.51
N LEU A 935 35.84 -6.13 -16.01
CA LEU A 935 36.10 -5.99 -17.46
C LEU A 935 37.01 -7.09 -18.04
N GLY A 936 36.70 -8.36 -17.77
CA GLY A 936 37.45 -9.54 -18.21
C GLY A 936 38.73 -9.84 -17.42
N LYS A 937 39.54 -10.81 -17.89
CA LYS A 937 40.88 -11.11 -17.35
C LYS A 937 41.96 -10.51 -18.25
N ASP A 938 42.62 -9.46 -17.78
CA ASP A 938 43.84 -8.90 -18.38
C ASP A 938 45.04 -9.34 -17.54
N SER A 939 46.06 -9.95 -18.14
CA SER A 939 47.20 -10.50 -17.37
C SER A 939 48.08 -9.41 -16.76
N LYS A 940 48.22 -8.26 -17.46
CA LYS A 940 49.08 -7.14 -17.05
C LYS A 940 48.53 -6.36 -15.86
N ASP A 941 47.21 -6.41 -15.65
CA ASP A 941 46.56 -5.72 -14.52
C ASP A 941 46.91 -6.37 -13.15
N LYS A 942 47.58 -7.52 -13.10
CA LYS A 942 48.22 -8.05 -11.87
C LYS A 942 49.57 -7.39 -11.56
N GLU A 943 50.43 -7.26 -12.56
CA GLU A 943 51.79 -6.69 -12.42
C GLU A 943 51.73 -5.20 -12.03
N LEU A 944 50.77 -4.47 -12.62
CA LEU A 944 50.46 -3.09 -12.25
C LEU A 944 49.92 -2.96 -10.83
N LYS A 945 49.20 -3.97 -10.30
CA LYS A 945 48.68 -3.95 -8.92
C LYS A 945 49.76 -4.12 -7.87
N GLU A 946 50.73 -5.00 -8.11
CA GLU A 946 51.84 -5.19 -7.17
C GLU A 946 52.86 -4.02 -7.25
N SER A 947 53.09 -3.44 -8.43
CA SER A 947 54.06 -2.34 -8.58
C SER A 947 53.61 -0.98 -8.02
N PHE A 948 52.30 -0.71 -7.92
CA PHE A 948 51.75 0.54 -7.34
C PHE A 948 51.30 0.40 -5.87
N LYS A 949 51.52 -0.77 -5.26
CA LYS A 949 51.07 -1.15 -3.92
C LYS A 949 51.51 -0.18 -2.82
N ASP A 950 52.76 0.28 -2.87
CA ASP A 950 53.31 1.20 -1.87
C ASP A 950 52.65 2.59 -1.94
N LEU A 951 52.45 3.12 -3.16
CA LEU A 951 51.70 4.37 -3.37
C LEU A 951 50.25 4.22 -2.85
N THR A 952 49.57 3.11 -3.16
CA THR A 952 48.19 2.90 -2.67
C THR A 952 48.11 2.85 -1.14
N LYS A 953 49.11 2.27 -0.48
CA LYS A 953 49.17 2.21 0.99
C LYS A 953 49.48 3.58 1.61
N TRP A 954 50.42 4.33 1.02
CA TRP A 954 50.73 5.70 1.45
C TRP A 954 49.53 6.64 1.27
N TRP A 955 48.90 6.65 0.10
CA TRP A 955 47.80 7.57 -0.22
C TRP A 955 46.56 7.28 0.65
N LYS A 956 46.30 6.00 0.97
CA LYS A 956 45.29 5.61 1.97
C LYS A 956 45.58 6.19 3.37
N THR A 957 46.85 6.30 3.74
CA THR A 957 47.26 6.86 5.03
C THR A 957 47.11 8.39 5.04
N ALA A 958 47.46 9.05 3.94
CA ALA A 958 47.28 10.50 3.76
C ALA A 958 45.79 10.92 3.81
N LEU A 959 44.89 10.16 3.17
CA LEU A 959 43.44 10.41 3.13
C LEU A 959 42.67 9.80 4.31
N SER A 960 43.35 9.46 5.41
CA SER A 960 42.72 8.79 6.56
C SER A 960 41.69 9.67 7.30
N PHE A 961 41.75 10.98 7.14
CA PHE A 961 40.77 11.94 7.66
C PHE A 961 39.54 12.12 6.73
N ASP A 962 39.66 11.77 5.44
CA ASP A 962 38.65 12.04 4.40
C ASP A 962 37.64 10.89 4.18
N ASN A 963 37.51 9.98 5.16
CA ASN A 963 36.61 8.81 5.12
C ASN A 963 36.84 7.86 3.91
N VAL A 964 38.10 7.73 3.47
CA VAL A 964 38.51 6.80 2.41
C VAL A 964 38.81 5.42 3.00
N ASP A 965 38.06 4.40 2.59
CA ASP A 965 38.22 3.03 3.08
C ASP A 965 39.35 2.27 2.40
N ASP A 966 39.68 2.59 1.14
CA ASP A 966 40.82 1.99 0.44
C ASP A 966 41.26 2.79 -0.80
N VAL A 967 42.49 2.54 -1.26
CA VAL A 967 43.02 3.06 -2.53
C VAL A 967 43.45 1.88 -3.39
N LYS A 968 42.98 1.80 -4.64
CA LYS A 968 43.13 0.62 -5.51
C LYS A 968 43.56 1.02 -6.92
N VAL A 969 44.37 0.18 -7.57
CA VAL A 969 44.59 0.31 -9.03
C VAL A 969 43.28 -0.02 -9.76
N SER A 970 42.79 0.95 -10.52
CA SER A 970 41.56 0.89 -11.29
C SER A 970 41.59 -0.19 -12.37
N ASN A 971 40.41 -0.69 -12.74
CA ASN A 971 40.23 -1.44 -13.99
C ASN A 971 39.33 -0.72 -15.01
N ARG A 972 38.72 0.45 -14.68
CA ARG A 972 37.73 1.17 -15.48
C ARG A 972 38.27 2.41 -16.21
N LEU A 973 39.34 3.01 -15.68
CA LEU A 973 40.00 4.18 -16.28
C LEU A 973 40.90 3.81 -17.47
N ASP A 974 41.13 4.80 -18.33
CA ASP A 974 42.06 4.76 -19.45
C ASP A 974 42.91 6.04 -19.55
N ASN A 975 42.29 7.23 -19.55
CA ASN A 975 42.99 8.53 -19.57
C ASN A 975 42.89 9.25 -18.22
N THR A 976 41.73 9.28 -17.56
CA THR A 976 41.56 10.00 -16.28
C THR A 976 42.56 9.47 -15.22
N PRO A 977 43.18 10.35 -14.41
CA PRO A 977 44.20 9.98 -13.42
C PRO A 977 43.67 9.12 -12.27
N CYS A 978 42.52 9.47 -11.70
CA CYS A 978 41.89 8.76 -10.59
C CYS A 978 40.42 9.16 -10.42
N VAL A 979 39.59 8.26 -9.90
CA VAL A 979 38.16 8.49 -9.59
C VAL A 979 37.80 7.92 -8.23
N VAL A 980 36.73 8.41 -7.60
CA VAL A 980 36.23 7.88 -6.33
C VAL A 980 35.01 7.02 -6.61
N VAL A 981 35.07 5.73 -6.26
CA VAL A 981 33.95 4.79 -6.38
C VAL A 981 33.31 4.55 -5.01
N THR A 982 32.02 4.26 -5.01
CA THR A 982 31.29 3.89 -3.80
C THR A 982 31.43 2.38 -3.55
N SER A 983 31.56 1.98 -2.27
CA SER A 983 31.49 0.57 -1.88
C SER A 983 30.21 -0.08 -2.40
N LYS A 984 30.29 -1.37 -2.76
CA LYS A 984 29.20 -2.09 -3.46
C LYS A 984 27.81 -1.92 -2.80
N TYR A 985 27.76 -1.93 -1.47
CA TYR A 985 26.52 -1.94 -0.68
C TYR A 985 26.02 -0.56 -0.24
N GLY A 986 26.87 0.47 -0.20
CA GLY A 986 26.45 1.82 0.19
C GLY A 986 25.69 2.56 -0.92
N TRP A 987 25.21 3.77 -0.62
CA TRP A 987 24.69 4.68 -1.64
C TRP A 987 25.74 5.05 -2.68
N SER A 988 25.29 5.31 -3.91
CA SER A 988 26.04 6.00 -4.97
C SER A 988 26.17 7.49 -4.66
N ALA A 989 27.01 8.23 -5.39
CA ALA A 989 27.08 9.69 -5.26
C ALA A 989 25.75 10.38 -5.63
N ASN A 990 25.04 9.90 -6.66
CA ASN A 990 23.73 10.44 -7.05
C ASN A 990 22.65 10.13 -6.00
N MET A 991 22.64 8.93 -5.39
CA MET A 991 21.73 8.64 -4.28
C MET A 991 22.09 9.44 -3.02
N GLU A 992 23.39 9.61 -2.70
CA GLU A 992 23.82 10.49 -1.59
C GLU A 992 23.30 11.92 -1.79
N ARG A 993 23.35 12.47 -3.01
CA ARG A 993 22.77 13.77 -3.38
C ARG A 993 21.24 13.80 -3.22
N ILE A 994 20.51 12.80 -3.73
CA ILE A 994 19.05 12.71 -3.61
C ILE A 994 18.63 12.66 -2.14
N MET A 995 19.29 11.83 -1.33
CA MET A 995 19.02 11.70 0.11
C MET A 995 19.30 13.01 0.86
N GLN A 996 20.40 13.71 0.56
CA GLN A 996 20.70 15.00 1.19
C GLN A 996 19.69 16.10 0.81
N SER A 997 19.05 16.03 -0.36
CA SER A 997 17.96 16.95 -0.73
C SER A 997 16.60 16.66 -0.08
N GLN A 998 16.42 15.54 0.62
CA GLN A 998 15.13 15.19 1.24
C GLN A 998 15.02 15.72 2.68
N THR A 999 14.23 16.80 2.82
CA THR A 999 13.98 17.55 4.07
C THR A 999 13.47 16.74 5.25
N LEU A 1000 12.81 15.59 5.02
CA LEU A 1000 12.23 14.73 6.05
C LEU A 1000 13.15 13.56 6.48
N SER A 1001 14.41 13.52 6.01
CA SER A 1001 15.30 12.37 6.22
C SER A 1001 16.27 12.54 7.40
N ASP A 1002 16.35 11.49 8.23
CA ASP A 1002 17.16 11.44 9.44
C ASP A 1002 18.67 11.36 9.13
N ALA A 1003 19.40 12.44 9.44
CA ALA A 1003 20.84 12.56 9.19
C ALA A 1003 21.69 11.47 9.85
N SER A 1004 21.25 10.88 10.98
CA SER A 1004 21.96 9.79 11.64
C SER A 1004 21.88 8.49 10.84
N LYS A 1005 20.71 8.20 10.26
CA LYS A 1005 20.49 7.06 9.35
C LYS A 1005 21.20 7.28 8.02
N GLN A 1006 21.23 8.52 7.50
CA GLN A 1006 22.04 8.85 6.33
C GLN A 1006 23.52 8.50 6.55
N ALA A 1007 24.10 8.85 7.71
CA ALA A 1007 25.53 8.65 7.97
C ALA A 1007 25.98 7.18 7.89
N TYR A 1008 25.11 6.22 8.25
CA TYR A 1008 25.39 4.78 8.10
C TYR A 1008 25.25 4.29 6.65
N MET A 1009 24.32 4.86 5.88
CA MET A 1009 24.03 4.45 4.49
C MET A 1009 24.92 5.12 3.44
N ARG A 1010 25.55 6.27 3.78
CA ARG A 1010 26.60 6.91 2.99
C ARG A 1010 27.77 5.94 2.83
N GLY A 1011 27.92 5.41 1.62
CA GLY A 1011 28.87 4.34 1.34
C GLY A 1011 30.31 4.76 1.56
N LYS A 1012 31.08 3.89 2.23
CA LYS A 1012 32.54 3.97 2.27
C LYS A 1012 33.12 4.21 0.87
N ARG A 1013 34.00 5.21 0.77
CA ARG A 1013 34.59 5.71 -0.49
C ARG A 1013 35.91 4.99 -0.78
N VAL A 1014 36.16 4.66 -2.05
CA VAL A 1014 37.38 3.99 -2.50
C VAL A 1014 37.98 4.78 -3.67
N LEU A 1015 39.25 5.18 -3.56
CA LEU A 1015 39.96 5.89 -4.63
C LEU A 1015 40.55 4.88 -5.62
N GLU A 1016 40.11 4.93 -6.88
CA GLU A 1016 40.62 4.11 -7.97
C GLU A 1016 41.61 4.91 -8.83
N ILE A 1017 42.89 4.52 -8.84
CA ILE A 1017 43.98 5.22 -9.56
C ILE A 1017 44.34 4.56 -10.90
N ASN A 1018 44.75 5.35 -11.88
CA ASN A 1018 45.21 4.91 -13.20
C ASN A 1018 46.75 4.79 -13.26
N PRO A 1019 47.34 3.59 -13.16
CA PRO A 1019 48.80 3.40 -13.13
C PRO A 1019 49.49 3.70 -14.48
N ARG A 1020 48.72 3.99 -15.54
CA ARG A 1020 49.24 4.37 -16.85
C ARG A 1020 49.43 5.88 -16.99
N HIS A 1021 48.71 6.68 -16.21
CA HIS A 1021 48.71 8.15 -16.30
C HIS A 1021 50.03 8.77 -15.80
N PRO A 1022 50.56 9.85 -16.42
CA PRO A 1022 51.83 10.48 -16.01
C PRO A 1022 51.85 10.95 -14.56
N ILE A 1023 50.82 11.67 -14.09
CA ILE A 1023 50.76 12.20 -12.71
C ILE A 1023 50.88 11.08 -11.67
N ILE A 1024 50.24 9.93 -11.91
CA ILE A 1024 50.23 8.80 -10.98
C ILE A 1024 51.61 8.09 -10.94
N LYS A 1025 52.41 8.22 -11.99
CA LYS A 1025 53.81 7.74 -12.03
C LYS A 1025 54.76 8.71 -11.32
N ASP A 1026 54.67 10.01 -11.61
CA ASP A 1026 55.49 11.04 -10.95
C ASP A 1026 55.24 11.05 -9.43
N LEU A 1027 53.97 10.96 -9.01
CA LEU A 1027 53.60 10.83 -7.60
C LEU A 1027 54.19 9.56 -6.95
N ARG A 1028 54.17 8.42 -7.67
CA ARG A 1028 54.83 7.18 -7.19
C ARG A 1028 56.34 7.36 -7.05
N GLU A 1029 57.00 8.02 -8.00
CA GLU A 1029 58.45 8.20 -8.00
C GLU A 1029 58.91 9.19 -6.92
N ARG A 1030 58.12 10.24 -6.63
CA ARG A 1030 58.32 11.12 -5.47
C ARG A 1030 58.18 10.36 -4.16
N ILE A 1031 57.06 9.68 -3.94
CA ILE A 1031 56.78 8.99 -2.67
C ILE A 1031 57.71 7.79 -2.39
N VAL A 1032 58.30 7.19 -3.44
CA VAL A 1032 59.37 6.19 -3.29
C VAL A 1032 60.73 6.81 -2.93
N LYS A 1033 60.94 8.10 -3.24
CA LYS A 1033 62.16 8.86 -2.91
C LYS A 1033 62.06 9.52 -1.52
N ASP A 1034 60.90 10.07 -1.19
CA ASP A 1034 60.59 10.74 0.08
C ASP A 1034 59.09 10.60 0.39
N SER A 1035 58.73 9.95 1.50
CA SER A 1035 57.33 9.78 1.90
C SER A 1035 56.70 11.05 2.48
N GLU A 1036 57.53 12.04 2.85
CA GLU A 1036 57.13 13.26 3.52
C GLU A 1036 57.14 14.50 2.61
N ASP A 1037 57.30 14.33 1.29
CA ASP A 1037 57.19 15.40 0.29
C ASP A 1037 55.82 16.11 0.40
N GLU A 1038 55.81 17.29 1.03
CA GLU A 1038 54.61 18.12 1.23
C GLU A 1038 53.96 18.56 -0.08
N GLY A 1039 54.74 18.73 -1.15
CA GLY A 1039 54.20 18.99 -2.49
C GLY A 1039 53.47 17.78 -3.06
N ALA A 1040 54.00 16.57 -2.83
CA ALA A 1040 53.32 15.32 -3.17
C ALA A 1040 52.07 15.07 -2.30
N LYS A 1041 52.09 15.42 -1.00
CA LYS A 1041 50.90 15.39 -0.12
C LYS A 1041 49.81 16.34 -0.60
N HIS A 1042 50.15 17.60 -0.87
CA HIS A 1042 49.22 18.61 -1.38
C HIS A 1042 48.61 18.18 -2.71
N ALA A 1043 49.44 17.73 -3.66
CA ALA A 1043 48.96 17.18 -4.93
C ALA A 1043 48.04 15.96 -4.73
N ALA A 1044 48.39 15.03 -3.84
CA ALA A 1044 47.58 13.85 -3.55
C ALA A 1044 46.20 14.19 -2.93
N LYS A 1045 46.10 15.27 -2.15
CA LYS A 1045 44.83 15.78 -1.61
C LYS A 1045 43.99 16.48 -2.69
N LEU A 1046 44.58 17.42 -3.43
CA LEU A 1046 43.90 18.16 -4.50
C LEU A 1046 43.38 17.22 -5.60
N MET A 1047 44.16 16.20 -5.97
CA MET A 1047 43.76 15.15 -6.92
C MET A 1047 42.57 14.32 -6.40
N TYR A 1048 42.52 14.02 -5.09
CA TYR A 1048 41.37 13.31 -4.50
C TYR A 1048 40.11 14.19 -4.45
N GLN A 1049 40.23 15.46 -4.08
CA GLN A 1049 39.09 16.39 -4.08
C GLN A 1049 38.54 16.65 -5.49
N THR A 1050 39.43 16.74 -6.49
CA THR A 1050 39.05 16.82 -7.91
C THR A 1050 38.33 15.53 -8.35
N ALA A 1051 38.85 14.36 -7.97
CA ALA A 1051 38.24 13.06 -8.27
C ALA A 1051 36.88 12.85 -7.56
N LEU A 1052 36.66 13.41 -6.37
CA LEU A 1052 35.35 13.43 -5.71
C LEU A 1052 34.32 14.19 -6.56
N LEU A 1053 34.67 15.39 -7.01
CA LEU A 1053 33.82 16.25 -7.82
C LEU A 1053 33.50 15.63 -9.18
N GLU A 1054 34.51 15.11 -9.89
CA GLU A 1054 34.34 14.38 -11.17
C GLU A 1054 33.47 13.11 -11.01
N SER A 1055 33.48 12.51 -9.82
CA SER A 1055 32.65 11.34 -9.46
C SER A 1055 31.24 11.71 -8.99
N GLY A 1056 30.89 13.00 -8.94
CA GLY A 1056 29.55 13.50 -8.58
C GLY A 1056 29.28 13.62 -7.08
N PHE A 1057 30.29 13.56 -6.21
CA PHE A 1057 30.12 13.80 -4.77
C PHE A 1057 30.12 15.29 -4.44
N ILE A 1058 29.38 15.66 -3.39
CA ILE A 1058 29.45 16.98 -2.77
C ILE A 1058 30.73 17.06 -1.91
N LEU A 1059 31.48 18.15 -2.06
CA LEU A 1059 32.67 18.45 -1.24
C LEU A 1059 32.24 18.89 0.17
N SER A 1060 32.92 18.37 1.20
CA SER A 1060 32.65 18.70 2.60
C SER A 1060 33.10 20.12 2.98
N ASP A 1061 34.15 20.62 2.33
CA ASP A 1061 34.61 22.00 2.44
C ASP A 1061 35.02 22.52 1.04
N PRO A 1062 34.13 23.26 0.35
CA PRO A 1062 34.46 23.88 -0.93
C PRO A 1062 35.51 24.99 -0.83
N LYS A 1063 35.71 25.60 0.35
CA LYS A 1063 36.66 26.69 0.57
C LYS A 1063 38.08 26.17 0.67
N ASP A 1064 38.30 25.06 1.39
CA ASP A 1064 39.57 24.34 1.44
C ASP A 1064 40.05 23.87 0.05
N PHE A 1065 39.12 23.42 -0.80
CA PHE A 1065 39.41 23.08 -2.20
C PHE A 1065 39.77 24.32 -3.03
N ALA A 1066 39.01 25.40 -2.91
CA ALA A 1066 39.30 26.68 -3.59
C ALA A 1066 40.66 27.25 -3.17
N SER A 1067 41.00 27.23 -1.88
CA SER A 1067 42.31 27.67 -1.37
C SER A 1067 43.47 26.88 -1.99
N GLN A 1068 43.38 25.54 -2.07
CA GLN A 1068 44.41 24.72 -2.72
C GLN A 1068 44.58 25.06 -4.21
N ILE A 1069 43.49 25.37 -4.92
CA ILE A 1069 43.55 25.87 -6.30
C ILE A 1069 44.26 27.23 -6.35
N TYR A 1070 43.90 28.18 -5.48
CA TYR A 1070 44.54 29.50 -5.45
C TYR A 1070 46.04 29.42 -5.11
N ASP A 1071 46.45 28.58 -4.18
CA ASP A 1071 47.86 28.42 -3.82
C ASP A 1071 48.65 27.67 -4.90
N THR A 1072 48.02 26.72 -5.62
CA THR A 1072 48.58 26.13 -6.84
C THR A 1072 48.77 27.19 -7.93
N VAL A 1073 47.80 28.09 -8.11
CA VAL A 1073 47.89 29.20 -9.08
C VAL A 1073 48.97 30.20 -8.69
N LYS A 1074 49.04 30.66 -7.43
CA LYS A 1074 50.15 31.50 -6.91
C LYS A 1074 51.50 30.88 -7.23
N THR A 1075 51.67 29.60 -6.92
CA THR A 1075 52.90 28.84 -7.19
C THR A 1075 53.24 28.82 -8.68
N SER A 1076 52.25 28.58 -9.56
CA SER A 1076 52.45 28.58 -11.01
C SER A 1076 52.83 29.96 -11.59
N LEU A 1077 52.37 31.04 -10.95
CA LEU A 1077 52.67 32.42 -11.30
C LEU A 1077 53.94 32.96 -10.60
N ASN A 1078 54.60 32.16 -9.75
CA ASN A 1078 55.72 32.54 -8.88
C ASN A 1078 55.39 33.70 -7.91
N ILE A 1079 54.13 33.82 -7.49
CA ILE A 1079 53.68 34.74 -6.46
C ILE A 1079 54.09 34.18 -5.08
N SER A 1080 54.63 35.02 -4.21
CA SER A 1080 55.04 34.61 -2.86
C SER A 1080 53.84 34.08 -2.05
N PRO A 1081 53.99 33.04 -1.22
CA PRO A 1081 52.96 32.63 -0.26
C PRO A 1081 52.54 33.77 0.66
N ASP A 1082 53.50 34.63 1.05
CA ASP A 1082 53.34 35.78 1.93
C ASP A 1082 52.92 37.07 1.19
N ALA A 1083 52.48 36.98 -0.07
CA ALA A 1083 52.01 38.14 -0.82
C ALA A 1083 50.69 38.66 -0.23
N THR A 1084 50.75 39.82 0.44
CA THR A 1084 49.59 40.52 0.98
C THR A 1084 48.70 41.06 -0.15
N ILE A 1085 47.40 41.12 0.12
CA ILE A 1085 46.47 41.93 -0.68
C ILE A 1085 46.86 43.40 -0.43
N GLU A 1086 46.81 44.23 -1.47
CA GLU A 1086 46.97 45.69 -1.31
C GLU A 1086 45.75 46.22 -0.55
N GLU A 1087 45.99 46.96 0.55
CA GLU A 1087 44.92 47.55 1.36
C GLU A 1087 44.23 48.67 0.56
N GLU A 1088 42.90 48.77 0.62
CA GLU A 1088 42.18 49.88 -0.03
C GLU A 1088 42.53 51.20 0.67
N ASP A 1089 42.88 52.23 -0.11
CA ASP A 1089 43.19 53.57 0.40
C ASP A 1089 41.94 54.21 1.07
N GLU A 1090 41.73 53.96 2.37
CA GLU A 1090 40.70 54.63 3.17
C GLU A 1090 40.98 56.15 3.24
N ALA A 1091 40.28 56.92 2.41
CA ALA A 1091 40.38 58.37 2.40
C ALA A 1091 39.89 58.99 3.72
N GLU A 1092 40.78 59.67 4.46
CA GLU A 1092 40.52 60.19 5.80
C GLU A 1092 39.26 61.08 5.91
N VAL A 1093 38.20 60.57 6.55
CA VAL A 1093 37.06 61.38 6.97
C VAL A 1093 37.35 61.99 8.35
N VAL A 1094 37.88 63.21 8.36
CA VAL A 1094 38.19 63.95 9.60
C VAL A 1094 36.91 64.49 10.24
N GLU A 1095 36.46 63.87 11.33
CA GLU A 1095 35.39 64.43 12.17
C GLU A 1095 35.83 65.74 12.86
N THR A 1096 35.06 66.82 12.65
CA THR A 1096 35.06 68.00 13.53
C THR A 1096 33.65 68.28 14.03
N GLY A 1097 33.24 67.56 15.08
CA GLY A 1097 31.87 67.62 15.61
C GLY A 1097 31.55 68.95 16.33
N SER A 1098 30.67 69.77 15.74
CA SER A 1098 30.02 70.89 16.45
C SER A 1098 28.58 71.12 15.99
N LYS A 1099 27.66 70.96 16.95
CA LYS A 1099 26.21 71.25 16.97
C LYS A 1099 25.82 72.61 16.33
N ALA A 1100 24.59 72.83 15.82
CA ALA A 1100 23.43 71.96 15.53
C ALA A 1100 22.33 72.74 14.75
N ALA A 1101 21.25 72.04 14.35
CA ALA A 1101 20.01 72.54 13.69
C ALA A 1101 20.22 72.99 12.21
N GLU A 1102 19.20 73.03 11.33
CA GLU A 1102 17.74 72.82 11.45
C GLU A 1102 17.15 72.39 10.08
N ALA A 1103 15.91 71.84 10.03
CA ALA A 1103 15.06 71.57 8.85
C ALA A 1103 15.62 70.65 7.71
N GLU A 1104 15.08 69.44 7.55
CA GLU A 1104 14.06 69.06 6.54
C GLU A 1104 14.60 68.81 5.12
N ASP A 1105 14.64 67.54 4.69
CA ASP A 1105 14.02 67.18 3.41
C ASP A 1105 13.52 65.71 3.38
N THR A 1106 12.39 65.56 2.69
CA THR A 1106 11.88 64.42 1.92
C THR A 1106 12.94 63.81 0.96
N ILE A 1107 12.82 62.64 0.33
CA ILE A 1107 11.67 61.96 -0.32
C ILE A 1107 11.69 60.44 -0.03
N LYS A 1108 10.52 59.78 -0.12
CA LYS A 1108 10.37 58.31 -0.04
C LYS A 1108 10.57 57.60 -1.38
N SER A 1109 10.98 56.34 -1.25
CA SER A 1109 10.81 55.22 -2.18
C SER A 1109 9.44 55.11 -2.89
N GLU A 1110 9.47 54.82 -4.19
CA GLU A 1110 8.52 54.01 -5.00
C GLU A 1110 9.30 53.67 -6.30
N THR A 1111 9.72 52.44 -6.64
CA THR A 1111 9.05 51.14 -6.95
C THR A 1111 8.45 51.03 -8.37
N ALA A 1112 9.26 50.45 -9.27
CA ALA A 1112 8.99 49.92 -10.63
C ALA A 1112 10.26 49.10 -11.01
N ASP A 1113 10.32 47.85 -11.52
CA ASP A 1113 9.39 46.97 -12.28
C ASP A 1113 8.93 47.52 -13.65
N GLU A 1114 8.95 46.80 -14.78
CA GLU A 1114 9.60 45.51 -15.16
C GLU A 1114 10.90 45.79 -15.97
N GLY A 1115 11.69 44.83 -16.50
CA GLY A 1115 11.59 43.37 -16.53
C GLY A 1115 11.56 42.80 -17.97
N VAL A 1116 12.45 41.84 -18.29
CA VAL A 1116 12.49 41.09 -19.58
C VAL A 1116 13.06 39.68 -19.37
N LYS A 1117 12.17 38.69 -19.49
CA LYS A 1117 12.26 37.34 -20.12
C LYS A 1117 13.66 36.75 -20.42
N ASP A 1118 13.85 35.48 -20.06
CA ASP A 1118 13.88 34.39 -21.05
C ASP A 1118 13.63 32.98 -20.46
N GLU A 1119 12.85 32.20 -21.20
CA GLU A 1119 12.73 30.73 -21.31
C GLU A 1119 13.30 29.78 -20.21
N LEU A 1120 12.44 29.29 -19.30
CA LEU A 1120 11.93 27.89 -19.29
C LEU A 1120 10.95 27.59 -18.14
#